data_AF-A0A965QTA6-F1
#
_entry.id   AF-A0A965QTA6-F1
#
_cell.length_a   1.000
_cell.length_b   1.000
_cell.length_c   1.000
_cell.angle_alpha   90.00
_cell.angle_beta   90.00
_cell.angle_gamma   90.00
#
_symmetry.space_group_name_H-M   'P 1'
#
loop_
_entity.id
_entity.type
_entity.pdbx_description
1 polymer ?
#
loop_
_entity_poly.entity_id
_entity_poly.type
_entity_poly.pdbx_seq_one_letter_code
_entity_poly.pdbx_strand_id
1 'polypeptide(L)'
;LGRLETRSFALTADASRAGAAPAATDLRIVEGDGSVELATRRFGARFPLGRRQYADPVAAADVPPPVLGLRLPDGTWFGGGTWFGRRRIVEYEAVLTGRGPVFGEVRLRYAYEDGVTLHLVARLAAGDSLLDWTMEVTPLDQETAVRHVLEAWGEENPLQPRDESLQDGWRLILDSGLDPLRFAIRPEFGTNRWGTHRWLGDRWSDDPVDVTAAEEPAGLLVNVVPWNDWWDSSTKTELTFSTAARGPVLVVRTIDPAAWVEAAPRGTWAPWANRRMRQKWLPVVRGEDRSVFMQIPLASGRRRFLLGGAGPSLGRELDRLQDCVLDWPERPRDHPCLYMTADELRAVQRRRVDAAEVRRLVAAAGKPQDQPDDGDDAAVGAWLLTGDRRVADAVGLGERLRRHLELFGDFDRMRSTCQLCGLYDAALSGDLIKPAERRLRRAQLAYLAYRVADAETWSMERGYCSGNLNMSVTHVLNKGLLGCALGDHPRAREWQDDGLAMLDDMLATRVGPAGEWPESVANYASVSISSLMPLAIAARSAGRDDVVDDERMKRLTRWLAKQYTPPDPRPAEDGTVNVSLLPPVGRGGARGRNGLPGLVARATAGSDPAFSAMQQWVWLRCGRPRLIPDRRLGGWEHVYLDDTLPAGNPGWTFDLFPRTGAILRHGIGTPHEWYAYLLA
;
A
#
# COMPACT_ATOMS: atom_id res chain seq x y z
N LEU A 1 20.56 8.17 6.02
CA LEU A 1 19.32 8.45 6.77
C LEU A 1 19.69 9.16 8.07
N GLY A 2 19.38 10.46 8.17
CA GLY A 2 19.77 11.29 9.31
C GLY A 2 19.10 10.83 10.60
N ARG A 3 19.80 10.98 11.73
CA ARG A 3 19.25 10.79 13.08
C ARG A 3 17.88 11.46 13.15
N LEU A 4 16.82 10.70 13.41
CA LEU A 4 15.52 11.25 13.78
C LEU A 4 15.73 12.09 15.04
N GLU A 5 15.71 13.41 14.89
CA GLU A 5 15.74 14.32 16.01
C GLU A 5 14.38 14.21 16.72
N THR A 6 14.35 13.57 17.88
CA THR A 6 13.14 13.52 18.71
C THR A 6 12.86 14.91 19.24
N ARG A 7 11.90 15.61 18.65
CA ARG A 7 11.37 16.86 19.21
C ARG A 7 10.13 16.53 20.03
N SER A 8 10.23 16.75 21.33
CA SER A 8 9.09 16.64 22.24
C SER A 8 8.34 17.97 22.24
N PHE A 9 7.07 17.94 21.89
CA PHE A 9 6.18 19.10 22.02
C PHE A 9 5.25 18.84 23.20
N ALA A 10 5.22 19.75 24.16
CA ALA A 10 4.26 19.73 25.26
C ALA A 10 3.18 20.80 24.99
N LEU A 11 1.96 20.36 24.68
CA LEU A 11 0.82 21.26 24.61
C LEU A 11 0.30 21.48 26.04
N THR A 12 0.51 22.68 26.58
CA THR A 12 -0.06 23.08 27.88
C THR A 12 -1.02 24.22 27.65
N ALA A 13 -2.32 23.94 27.79
CA ALA A 13 -3.36 24.96 27.82
C ALA A 13 -3.48 25.46 29.27
N ASP A 14 -2.51 26.25 29.72
CA ASP A 14 -2.58 26.93 31.01
C ASP A 14 -3.03 28.37 30.80
N ALA A 15 -4.32 28.63 31.02
CA ALA A 15 -4.93 29.96 30.90
C ALA A 15 -4.28 31.02 31.83
N SER A 16 -3.51 30.60 32.84
CA SER A 16 -2.80 31.49 33.75
C SER A 16 -1.46 32.01 33.22
N ARG A 17 -0.95 31.48 32.09
CA ARG A 17 0.33 31.87 31.46
C ARG A 17 0.21 32.78 30.24
N ALA A 18 -0.76 33.70 30.24
CA ALA A 18 -1.00 34.67 29.16
C ALA A 18 0.13 35.69 28.88
N GLY A 19 1.35 35.49 29.40
CA GLY A 19 2.49 36.40 29.26
C GLY A 19 3.83 35.75 28.86
N ALA A 20 3.87 34.45 28.53
CA ALA A 20 5.09 33.86 27.99
C ALA A 20 5.35 34.40 26.58
N ALA A 21 6.59 34.85 26.32
CA ALA A 21 6.98 35.31 24.98
C ALA A 21 6.67 34.23 23.94
N PRO A 22 6.07 34.59 22.79
CA PRO A 22 5.76 33.61 21.75
C PRO A 22 7.03 32.84 21.39
N ALA A 23 6.93 31.52 21.34
CA ALA A 23 8.03 30.67 20.90
C ALA A 23 8.54 31.21 19.55
N ALA A 24 9.87 31.31 19.40
CA ALA A 24 10.46 31.79 18.17
C ALA A 24 10.00 30.91 16.99
N THR A 25 9.21 31.50 16.10
CA THR A 25 8.74 30.85 14.87
C THR A 25 9.46 31.45 13.67
N ASP A 26 9.71 30.62 12.66
CA ASP A 26 10.26 31.08 11.39
C ASP A 26 9.16 31.45 10.38
N LEU A 27 7.89 31.17 10.72
CA LEU A 27 6.72 31.56 9.95
C LEU A 27 6.52 33.09 10.00
N ARG A 28 6.34 33.67 8.82
CA ARG A 28 6.06 35.09 8.58
C ARG A 28 4.77 35.20 7.78
N ILE A 29 3.89 36.08 8.26
CA ILE A 29 2.63 36.42 7.60
C ILE A 29 2.67 37.94 7.36
N VAL A 30 2.73 38.35 6.10
CA VAL A 30 2.84 39.76 5.71
C VAL A 30 1.69 40.13 4.79
N GLU A 31 0.79 40.97 5.27
CA GLU A 31 -0.31 41.53 4.49
C GLU A 31 0.20 42.74 3.69
N GLY A 32 -0.16 42.81 2.41
CA GLY A 32 0.08 43.94 1.52
C GLY A 32 -1.23 44.46 0.93
N ASP A 33 -1.14 45.43 0.03
CA ASP A 33 -2.32 45.94 -0.67
C ASP A 33 -2.92 44.84 -1.56
N GLY A 34 -4.08 44.31 -1.17
CA GLY A 34 -4.80 43.23 -1.88
C GLY A 34 -4.10 41.86 -1.89
N SER A 35 -3.12 41.60 -1.03
CA SER A 35 -2.42 40.29 -0.99
C SER A 35 -1.87 39.94 0.38
N VAL A 36 -1.51 38.66 0.57
CA VAL A 36 -0.79 38.17 1.76
C VAL A 36 0.33 37.21 1.37
N GLU A 37 1.48 37.37 2.00
CA GLU A 37 2.60 36.44 1.94
C GLU A 37 2.60 35.53 3.17
N LEU A 38 2.60 34.22 2.94
CA LEU A 38 2.92 33.20 3.94
C LEU A 38 4.32 32.66 3.62
N ALA A 39 5.27 32.77 4.54
CA ALA A 39 6.65 32.29 4.32
C ALA A 39 7.30 31.71 5.58
N THR A 40 8.07 30.64 5.43
CA THR A 40 9.05 30.15 6.41
C THR A 40 10.46 30.50 5.95
N ARG A 41 11.50 30.00 6.63
CA ARG A 41 12.89 30.08 6.11
C ARG A 41 13.13 29.18 4.89
N ARG A 42 12.21 28.26 4.58
CA ARG A 42 12.39 27.20 3.57
C ARG A 42 11.52 27.41 2.33
N PHE A 43 10.39 28.07 2.47
CA PHE A 43 9.47 28.27 1.36
C PHE A 43 8.50 29.41 1.66
N GLY A 44 7.94 30.03 0.63
CA GLY A 44 6.83 30.95 0.79
C GLY A 44 5.92 31.02 -0.43
N ALA A 45 4.75 31.62 -0.26
CA ALA A 45 3.84 31.92 -1.34
C ALA A 45 3.05 33.19 -1.05
N ARG A 46 2.64 33.85 -2.14
CA ARG A 46 1.78 35.03 -2.10
C ARG A 46 0.41 34.68 -2.64
N PHE A 47 -0.62 35.08 -1.91
CA PHE A 47 -2.01 34.88 -2.24
C PHE A 47 -2.70 36.22 -2.40
N PRO A 48 -3.74 36.33 -3.25
CA PRO A 48 -4.56 37.52 -3.28
C PRO A 48 -5.41 37.62 -1.99
N LEU A 49 -5.84 38.83 -1.65
CA LEU A 49 -6.79 39.11 -0.56
C LEU A 49 -7.91 40.02 -1.06
N GLY A 50 -9.05 39.96 -0.39
CA GLY A 50 -10.19 40.82 -0.65
C GLY A 50 -11.38 40.08 -1.25
N ARG A 51 -12.45 40.81 -1.48
CA ARG A 51 -13.70 40.29 -2.02
C ARG A 51 -14.21 41.17 -3.14
N ARG A 52 -14.70 40.56 -4.22
CA ARG A 52 -15.32 41.25 -5.34
C ARG A 52 -16.52 40.46 -5.83
N GLN A 53 -17.66 41.13 -5.86
CA GLN A 53 -18.85 40.67 -6.57
C GLN A 53 -18.96 41.47 -7.87
N TYR A 54 -19.17 40.77 -8.98
CA TYR A 54 -19.27 41.39 -10.29
C TYR A 54 -20.73 41.58 -10.68
N ALA A 55 -21.07 42.74 -11.23
CA ALA A 55 -22.43 43.03 -11.68
C ALA A 55 -22.83 42.12 -12.85
N ASP A 56 -21.89 41.90 -13.77
CA ASP A 56 -21.98 40.91 -14.85
C ASP A 56 -20.87 39.87 -14.64
N PRO A 57 -21.08 38.58 -14.96
CA PRO A 57 -20.02 37.58 -14.93
C PRO A 57 -18.80 38.07 -15.72
N VAL A 58 -17.57 37.90 -15.25
CA VAL A 58 -16.35 38.32 -15.96
C VAL A 58 -15.55 37.11 -16.42
N ALA A 59 -14.70 37.27 -17.45
CA ALA A 59 -13.81 36.20 -17.84
C ALA A 59 -12.89 35.84 -16.67
N ALA A 60 -12.61 34.55 -16.45
CA ALA A 60 -11.78 34.13 -15.33
C ALA A 60 -10.39 34.80 -15.34
N ALA A 61 -9.82 35.05 -16.53
CA ALA A 61 -8.55 35.76 -16.70
C ALA A 61 -8.53 37.19 -16.12
N ASP A 62 -9.69 37.82 -15.92
CA ASP A 62 -9.83 39.16 -15.33
C ASP A 62 -9.97 39.13 -13.79
N VAL A 63 -9.89 37.94 -13.18
CA VAL A 63 -9.99 37.70 -11.74
C VAL A 63 -8.64 37.23 -11.19
N PRO A 64 -8.20 37.71 -10.00
CA PRO A 64 -6.94 37.26 -9.41
C PRO A 64 -6.84 35.72 -9.31
N PRO A 65 -5.75 35.10 -9.80
CA PRO A 65 -5.56 33.67 -9.72
C PRO A 65 -5.27 33.22 -8.28
N PRO A 66 -5.40 31.92 -7.95
CA PRO A 66 -5.27 31.46 -6.57
C PRO A 66 -3.89 31.67 -5.94
N VAL A 67 -2.83 31.77 -6.76
CA VAL A 67 -1.46 32.00 -6.33
C VAL A 67 -0.89 33.15 -7.14
N LEU A 68 -0.30 34.15 -6.48
CA LEU A 68 0.34 35.29 -7.15
C LEU A 68 1.84 35.08 -7.38
N GLY A 69 2.46 34.18 -6.61
CA GLY A 69 3.87 33.81 -6.75
C GLY A 69 4.31 32.85 -5.64
N LEU A 70 5.42 32.16 -5.89
CA LEU A 70 6.10 31.27 -4.95
C LEU A 70 7.48 31.80 -4.63
N ARG A 71 8.03 31.42 -3.47
CA ARG A 71 9.31 31.94 -2.97
C ARG A 71 10.22 30.82 -2.48
N LEU A 72 11.43 30.77 -2.99
CA LEU A 72 12.49 29.83 -2.58
C LEU A 72 13.18 30.26 -1.26
N PRO A 73 13.95 29.37 -0.60
CA PRO A 73 14.68 29.70 0.62
C PRO A 73 15.65 30.89 0.50
N ASP A 74 16.24 31.07 -0.69
CA ASP A 74 17.15 32.19 -1.01
C ASP A 74 16.42 33.52 -1.23
N GLY A 75 15.09 33.50 -1.18
CA GLY A 75 14.23 34.66 -1.39
C GLY A 75 13.85 34.91 -2.85
N THR A 76 14.33 34.11 -3.81
CA THR A 76 13.91 34.20 -5.21
C THR A 76 12.41 33.95 -5.35
N TRP A 77 11.71 34.88 -6.00
CA TRP A 77 10.31 34.73 -6.39
C TRP A 77 10.21 34.11 -7.78
N PHE A 78 9.26 33.20 -7.94
CA PHE A 78 9.02 32.49 -9.19
C PHE A 78 7.54 32.07 -9.33
N GLY A 79 7.19 31.63 -10.53
CA GLY A 79 5.89 31.03 -10.83
C GLY A 79 4.71 31.99 -10.66
N GLY A 80 3.54 31.42 -10.35
CA GLY A 80 2.27 32.15 -10.21
C GLY A 80 1.12 31.34 -10.81
N GLY A 81 -0.11 31.80 -10.61
CA GLY A 81 -1.31 31.20 -11.16
C GLY A 81 -1.80 31.92 -12.42
N THR A 82 -2.46 31.20 -13.32
CA THR A 82 -3.26 31.78 -14.42
C THR A 82 -4.54 30.98 -14.59
N TRP A 83 -5.62 31.60 -15.06
CA TRP A 83 -6.86 30.87 -15.38
C TRP A 83 -6.80 30.29 -16.80
N PHE A 84 -7.53 29.21 -17.02
CA PHE A 84 -7.83 28.68 -18.36
C PHE A 84 -9.29 28.25 -18.44
N GLY A 85 -9.80 28.17 -19.67
CA GLY A 85 -11.19 27.82 -19.94
C GLY A 85 -12.05 29.02 -20.32
N ARG A 86 -13.37 28.79 -20.37
CA ARG A 86 -14.38 29.75 -20.83
C ARG A 86 -15.35 30.17 -19.73
N ARG A 87 -15.44 29.44 -18.62
CA ARG A 87 -16.35 29.76 -17.53
C ARG A 87 -16.08 31.15 -16.96
N ARG A 88 -17.16 31.90 -16.74
CA ARG A 88 -17.10 33.25 -16.19
C ARG A 88 -17.34 33.23 -14.68
N ILE A 89 -16.70 34.14 -13.98
CA ILE A 89 -16.75 34.28 -12.52
C ILE A 89 -17.70 35.41 -12.15
N VAL A 90 -18.60 35.16 -11.20
CA VAL A 90 -19.54 36.15 -10.65
C VAL A 90 -19.09 36.71 -9.31
N GLU A 91 -18.28 35.94 -8.57
CA GLU A 91 -17.79 36.35 -7.25
C GLU A 91 -16.42 35.73 -6.96
N TYR A 92 -15.56 36.52 -6.31
CA TYR A 92 -14.29 36.08 -5.75
C TYR A 92 -14.13 36.60 -4.32
N GLU A 93 -13.60 35.75 -3.45
CA GLU A 93 -13.25 36.09 -2.07
C GLU A 93 -11.95 35.38 -1.67
N ALA A 94 -11.00 36.09 -1.10
CA ALA A 94 -9.86 35.49 -0.40
C ALA A 94 -9.60 36.17 0.94
N VAL A 95 -9.44 35.34 1.97
CA VAL A 95 -9.38 35.77 3.37
C VAL A 95 -8.26 35.01 4.08
N LEU A 96 -7.44 35.75 4.83
CA LEU A 96 -6.53 35.18 5.81
C LEU A 96 -7.35 34.70 7.02
N THR A 97 -7.47 33.39 7.18
CA THR A 97 -8.32 32.78 8.24
C THR A 97 -7.51 32.20 9.40
N GLY A 98 -6.22 31.94 9.20
CA GLY A 98 -5.30 31.50 10.25
C GLY A 98 -4.12 32.45 10.37
N ARG A 99 -3.92 33.02 11.57
CA ARG A 99 -2.80 33.90 11.92
C ARG A 99 -2.19 33.49 13.25
N GLY A 100 -1.40 32.42 13.23
CA GLY A 100 -0.76 31.88 14.44
C GLY A 100 0.76 31.74 14.30
N PRO A 101 1.47 31.52 15.42
CA PRO A 101 2.89 31.21 15.40
C PRO A 101 3.18 29.79 14.84
N VAL A 102 2.17 28.94 14.79
CA VAL A 102 2.27 27.54 14.31
C VAL A 102 1.96 27.43 12.83
N PHE A 103 0.94 28.13 12.34
CA PHE A 103 0.56 28.11 10.92
C PHE A 103 -0.11 29.41 10.48
N GLY A 104 -0.02 29.68 9.18
CA GLY A 104 -0.83 30.65 8.45
C GLY A 104 -1.77 29.92 7.50
N GLU A 105 -2.99 30.42 7.34
CA GLU A 105 -4.00 29.80 6.47
C GLU A 105 -4.78 30.86 5.67
N VAL A 106 -4.78 30.72 4.35
CA VAL A 106 -5.61 31.53 3.43
C VAL A 106 -6.70 30.65 2.86
N ARG A 107 -7.93 31.17 2.85
CA ARG A 107 -9.08 30.56 2.15
C ARG A 107 -9.44 31.41 0.96
N LEU A 108 -9.64 30.76 -0.18
CA LEU A 108 -10.08 31.38 -1.41
C LEU A 108 -11.37 30.71 -1.88
N ARG A 109 -12.29 31.51 -2.40
CA ARG A 109 -13.56 31.08 -2.97
C ARG A 109 -13.80 31.80 -4.29
N TYR A 110 -14.16 31.04 -5.31
CA TYR A 110 -14.58 31.54 -6.62
C TYR A 110 -15.95 30.96 -6.95
N ALA A 111 -16.90 31.80 -7.31
CA ALA A 111 -18.21 31.38 -7.78
C ALA A 111 -18.36 31.67 -9.28
N TYR A 112 -18.79 30.68 -10.04
CA TYR A 112 -18.98 30.73 -11.48
C TYR A 112 -20.46 30.97 -11.83
N GLU A 113 -20.70 31.46 -13.05
CA GLU A 113 -22.04 31.81 -13.53
C GLU A 113 -23.00 30.61 -13.63
N ASP A 114 -22.47 29.39 -13.76
CA ASP A 114 -23.22 28.14 -13.85
C ASP A 114 -23.50 27.50 -12.48
N GLY A 115 -23.20 28.21 -11.39
CA GLY A 115 -23.39 27.74 -10.01
C GLY A 115 -22.25 26.87 -9.49
N VAL A 116 -21.21 26.59 -10.29
CA VAL A 116 -20.01 25.94 -9.77
C VAL A 116 -19.27 26.87 -8.80
N THR A 117 -18.75 26.30 -7.72
CA THR A 117 -17.88 27.03 -6.78
C THR A 117 -16.59 26.26 -6.54
N LEU A 118 -15.48 26.98 -6.56
CA LEU A 118 -14.15 26.49 -6.21
C LEU A 118 -13.77 27.06 -4.84
N HIS A 119 -13.50 26.16 -3.89
CA HIS A 119 -12.97 26.49 -2.57
C HIS A 119 -11.54 25.96 -2.46
N LEU A 120 -10.62 26.82 -2.04
CA LEU A 120 -9.22 26.49 -1.82
C LEU A 120 -8.81 26.90 -0.40
N VAL A 121 -8.03 26.05 0.25
CA VAL A 121 -7.37 26.35 1.52
C VAL A 121 -5.89 26.08 1.32
N ALA A 122 -5.06 27.10 1.55
CA ALA A 122 -3.61 26.98 1.54
C ALA A 122 -3.09 27.23 2.96
N ARG A 123 -2.41 26.24 3.53
CA ARG A 123 -1.84 26.30 4.88
C ARG A 123 -0.32 26.11 4.83
N LEU A 124 0.41 26.98 5.54
CA LEU A 124 1.85 26.84 5.77
C LEU A 124 2.13 26.77 7.27
N ALA A 125 2.74 25.68 7.73
CA ALA A 125 3.17 25.55 9.12
C ALA A 125 4.61 26.03 9.32
N ALA A 126 4.95 26.46 10.53
CA ALA A 126 6.30 26.81 10.92
C ALA A 126 7.25 25.61 10.72
N GLY A 127 8.43 25.86 10.15
CA GLY A 127 9.43 24.85 9.82
C GLY A 127 9.14 24.00 8.57
N ASP A 128 7.94 24.07 7.98
CA ASP A 128 7.61 23.33 6.77
C ASP A 128 8.23 23.98 5.52
N SER A 129 8.53 23.15 4.52
CA SER A 129 8.91 23.60 3.18
C SER A 129 7.76 23.45 2.17
N LEU A 130 6.62 22.90 2.56
CA LEU A 130 5.50 22.55 1.69
C LEU A 130 4.21 23.23 2.21
N LEU A 131 3.42 23.78 1.29
CA LEU A 131 2.04 24.20 1.52
C LEU A 131 1.10 23.01 1.45
N ASP A 132 0.20 22.86 2.44
CA ASP A 132 -0.97 21.98 2.34
C ASP A 132 -2.09 22.70 1.58
N TRP A 133 -2.46 22.11 0.45
CA TRP A 133 -3.58 22.53 -0.36
C TRP A 133 -4.76 21.58 -0.14
N THR A 134 -5.89 22.16 0.26
CA THR A 134 -7.20 21.52 0.13
C THR A 134 -8.00 22.26 -0.93
N MET A 135 -8.48 21.51 -1.92
CA MET A 135 -9.33 22.00 -3.00
C MET A 135 -10.67 21.27 -2.96
N GLU A 136 -11.75 22.00 -3.10
CA GLU A 136 -13.11 21.47 -3.20
C GLU A 136 -13.88 22.21 -4.28
N VAL A 137 -14.50 21.46 -5.21
CA VAL A 137 -15.33 22.01 -6.28
C VAL A 137 -16.76 21.50 -6.13
N THR A 138 -17.73 22.40 -6.03
CA THR A 138 -19.16 22.07 -5.86
C THR A 138 -20.02 22.67 -6.98
N PRO A 139 -21.24 22.16 -7.25
CA PRO A 139 -21.85 20.99 -6.61
C PRO A 139 -21.16 19.67 -6.99
N LEU A 140 -21.13 18.74 -6.03
CA LEU A 140 -20.77 17.36 -6.28
C LEU A 140 -22.06 16.56 -6.46
N ASP A 141 -22.37 16.16 -7.69
CA ASP A 141 -23.37 15.12 -7.94
C ASP A 141 -22.76 13.77 -7.51
N GLN A 142 -23.13 13.32 -6.31
CA GLN A 142 -22.61 12.08 -5.72
C GLN A 142 -22.98 10.84 -6.55
N GLU A 143 -24.18 10.80 -7.13
CA GLU A 143 -24.64 9.67 -7.92
C GLU A 143 -23.82 9.57 -9.22
N THR A 144 -23.64 10.70 -9.92
CA THR A 144 -22.76 10.76 -11.08
C THR A 144 -21.31 10.45 -10.73
N ALA A 145 -20.81 10.92 -9.59
CA ALA A 145 -19.45 10.64 -9.14
C ALA A 145 -19.24 9.14 -8.91
N VAL A 146 -20.16 8.46 -8.20
CA VAL A 146 -20.10 7.01 -7.99
C VAL A 146 -20.21 6.25 -9.31
N ARG A 147 -21.11 6.67 -10.22
CA ARG A 147 -21.21 6.07 -11.56
C ARG A 147 -19.88 6.16 -12.31
N HIS A 148 -19.23 7.32 -12.29
CA HIS A 148 -17.93 7.53 -12.92
C HIS A 148 -16.80 6.70 -12.27
N VAL A 149 -16.91 6.33 -11.00
CA VAL A 149 -15.93 5.42 -10.37
C VAL A 149 -16.03 4.01 -10.97
N LEU A 150 -17.22 3.57 -11.39
CA LEU A 150 -17.46 2.26 -11.99
C LEU A 150 -17.14 2.21 -13.49
N GLU A 151 -17.01 3.36 -14.14
CA GLU A 151 -16.69 3.47 -15.56
C GLU A 151 -15.17 3.30 -15.77
N ALA A 152 -14.78 2.24 -16.47
CA ALA A 152 -13.42 2.12 -17.00
C ALA A 152 -13.20 3.24 -18.02
N TRP A 153 -12.13 4.01 -17.86
CA TRP A 153 -11.83 5.11 -18.76
C TRP A 153 -10.96 4.62 -19.91
N GLY A 154 -11.37 4.92 -21.15
CA GLY A 154 -10.57 4.63 -22.33
C GLY A 154 -9.32 5.50 -22.44
N GLU A 155 -8.52 5.30 -23.48
CA GLU A 155 -7.38 6.18 -23.81
C GLU A 155 -7.91 7.56 -24.24
N GLU A 156 -8.01 8.49 -23.28
CA GLU A 156 -8.35 9.87 -23.55
C GLU A 156 -7.15 10.78 -23.24
N ASN A 157 -6.92 11.76 -24.11
CA ASN A 157 -5.88 12.75 -23.93
C ASN A 157 -6.27 13.71 -22.78
N PRO A 158 -5.53 13.74 -21.65
CA PRO A 158 -5.88 14.60 -20.51
C PRO A 158 -5.78 16.10 -20.81
N LEU A 159 -5.12 16.49 -21.91
CA LEU A 159 -5.02 17.88 -22.35
C LEU A 159 -6.15 18.31 -23.30
N GLN A 160 -6.88 17.34 -23.85
CA GLN A 160 -8.04 17.57 -24.70
C GLN A 160 -9.21 16.70 -24.23
N PRO A 161 -9.67 16.93 -22.98
CA PRO A 161 -10.77 16.15 -22.45
C PRO A 161 -12.05 16.45 -23.22
N ARG A 162 -12.78 15.39 -23.56
CA ARG A 162 -14.15 15.43 -24.08
C ARG A 162 -15.11 16.01 -23.05
N ASP A 163 -14.80 15.81 -21.77
CA ASP A 163 -15.55 16.38 -20.66
C ASP A 163 -15.25 17.89 -20.56
N GLU A 164 -16.24 18.71 -20.91
CA GLU A 164 -16.14 20.18 -20.89
C GLU A 164 -15.76 20.71 -19.50
N SER A 165 -16.11 20.02 -18.41
CA SER A 165 -15.75 20.44 -17.05
C SER A 165 -14.24 20.42 -16.78
N LEU A 166 -13.48 19.67 -17.58
CA LEU A 166 -12.02 19.59 -17.49
C LEU A 166 -11.31 20.63 -18.37
N GLN A 167 -12.07 21.38 -19.18
CA GLN A 167 -11.56 22.45 -20.03
C GLN A 167 -11.46 23.80 -19.29
N ASP A 168 -11.93 23.86 -18.04
CA ASP A 168 -11.84 25.01 -17.16
C ASP A 168 -11.00 24.71 -15.92
N GLY A 169 -10.31 25.73 -15.41
CA GLY A 169 -9.52 25.63 -14.19
C GLY A 169 -8.43 26.68 -14.11
N TRP A 170 -7.38 26.36 -13.36
CA TRP A 170 -6.22 27.23 -13.25
C TRP A 170 -4.92 26.45 -13.47
N ARG A 171 -3.89 27.15 -13.90
CA ARG A 171 -2.53 26.65 -14.10
C ARG A 171 -1.64 27.26 -13.05
N LEU A 172 -0.80 26.43 -12.46
CA LEU A 172 0.32 26.88 -11.63
C LEU A 172 1.58 26.84 -12.49
N ILE A 173 2.13 28.02 -12.81
CA ILE A 173 3.39 28.16 -13.54
C ILE A 173 4.54 27.79 -12.60
N LEU A 174 5.41 26.87 -13.03
CA LEU A 174 6.43 26.25 -12.19
C LEU A 174 7.84 26.79 -12.45
N ASP A 175 8.11 27.30 -13.64
CA ASP A 175 9.46 27.61 -14.13
C ASP A 175 9.75 29.11 -14.31
N SER A 176 8.71 29.96 -14.37
CA SER A 176 8.90 31.41 -14.56
C SER A 176 9.76 32.02 -13.44
N GLY A 177 10.93 32.54 -13.78
CA GLY A 177 11.90 33.09 -12.81
C GLY A 177 12.93 32.09 -12.28
N LEU A 178 12.95 30.85 -12.81
CA LEU A 178 13.93 29.82 -12.49
C LEU A 178 14.75 29.42 -13.72
N ASP A 179 15.88 28.76 -13.47
CA ASP A 179 16.59 28.01 -14.51
C ASP A 179 15.71 26.84 -15.00
N PRO A 180 15.98 26.27 -16.20
CA PRO A 180 15.20 25.15 -16.72
C PRO A 180 15.03 24.01 -15.70
N LEU A 181 13.77 23.66 -15.45
CA LEU A 181 13.42 22.60 -14.51
C LEU A 181 13.85 21.24 -15.05
N ARG A 182 14.35 20.41 -14.15
CA ARG A 182 14.69 19.01 -14.37
C ARG A 182 13.94 18.13 -13.40
N PHE A 183 13.57 16.93 -13.81
CA PHE A 183 12.96 15.95 -12.92
C PHE A 183 13.40 14.54 -13.32
N ALA A 184 13.47 13.65 -12.34
CA ALA A 184 13.88 12.27 -12.56
C ALA A 184 12.65 11.38 -12.80
N ILE A 185 12.67 10.59 -13.87
CA ILE A 185 11.65 9.57 -14.14
C ILE A 185 12.32 8.20 -14.14
N ARG A 186 11.82 7.29 -13.32
CA ARG A 186 12.16 5.87 -13.42
C ARG A 186 11.27 5.22 -14.50
N PRO A 187 11.83 4.56 -15.53
CA PRO A 187 11.06 3.72 -16.41
C PRO A 187 10.42 2.57 -15.62
N GLU A 188 9.12 2.40 -15.78
CA GLU A 188 8.32 1.36 -15.14
C GLU A 188 7.87 0.41 -16.24
N PHE A 189 8.32 -0.85 -16.18
CA PHE A 189 8.02 -1.95 -17.11
C PHE A 189 8.02 -1.63 -18.62
N GLY A 190 8.94 -2.26 -19.36
CA GLY A 190 9.04 -2.11 -20.82
C GLY A 190 9.76 -0.83 -21.24
N THR A 191 9.40 -0.29 -22.39
CA THR A 191 10.01 0.92 -22.98
C THR A 191 9.02 2.07 -22.94
N ASN A 192 9.41 3.20 -22.37
CA ASN A 192 8.72 4.48 -22.50
C ASN A 192 9.59 5.46 -23.31
N ARG A 193 9.11 6.69 -23.54
CA ARG A 193 9.85 7.68 -24.35
C ARG A 193 11.16 8.18 -23.71
N TRP A 194 11.36 7.95 -22.42
CA TRP A 194 12.56 8.38 -21.68
C TRP A 194 13.56 7.23 -21.44
N GLY A 195 13.13 5.98 -21.47
CA GLY A 195 14.04 4.84 -21.26
C GLY A 195 13.37 3.47 -21.31
N THR A 196 14.18 2.42 -21.08
CA THR A 196 13.76 1.01 -21.12
C THR A 196 14.12 0.30 -19.83
N HIS A 197 13.13 -0.34 -19.22
CA HIS A 197 13.31 -1.37 -18.20
C HIS A 197 13.91 -2.63 -18.83
N ARG A 198 15.14 -2.97 -18.46
CA ARG A 198 15.87 -4.10 -19.07
C ARG A 198 16.55 -4.99 -18.04
N TRP A 199 16.55 -6.30 -18.29
CA TRP A 199 17.32 -7.26 -17.52
C TRP A 199 18.80 -7.21 -17.96
N LEU A 200 19.71 -6.98 -17.00
CA LEU A 200 21.16 -6.91 -17.24
C LEU A 200 21.89 -8.25 -17.01
N GLY A 201 21.14 -9.34 -16.82
CA GLY A 201 21.68 -10.68 -16.58
C GLY A 201 21.50 -11.15 -15.14
N ASP A 202 21.67 -10.25 -14.17
CA ASP A 202 21.58 -10.50 -12.73
C ASP A 202 20.59 -9.56 -12.00
N ARG A 203 20.22 -8.44 -12.62
CA ARG A 203 19.27 -7.46 -12.08
C ARG A 203 18.46 -6.78 -13.18
N TRP A 204 17.29 -6.28 -12.82
CA TRP A 204 16.57 -5.30 -13.62
C TRP A 204 17.22 -3.92 -13.47
N SER A 205 17.40 -3.21 -14.58
CA SER A 205 17.87 -1.81 -14.63
C SER A 205 16.66 -0.90 -14.67
N ASP A 206 16.51 -0.10 -13.61
CA ASP A 206 15.47 0.92 -13.43
C ASP A 206 16.10 2.29 -13.19
N ASP A 207 17.19 2.57 -13.91
CA ASP A 207 17.96 3.79 -13.69
C ASP A 207 17.09 5.00 -14.00
N PRO A 208 16.93 5.94 -13.05
CA PRO A 208 16.18 7.16 -13.29
C PRO A 208 16.80 7.94 -14.45
N VAL A 209 15.95 8.49 -15.30
CA VAL A 209 16.32 9.36 -16.41
C VAL A 209 16.05 10.79 -15.96
N ASP A 210 17.10 11.62 -15.99
CA ASP A 210 16.97 13.05 -15.74
C ASP A 210 16.42 13.75 -16.98
N VAL A 211 15.19 14.25 -16.88
CA VAL A 211 14.48 14.93 -17.96
C VAL A 211 14.56 16.43 -17.75
N THR A 212 15.07 17.17 -18.74
CA THR A 212 14.98 18.64 -18.76
C THR A 212 13.65 19.05 -19.38
N ALA A 213 12.71 19.55 -18.57
CA ALA A 213 11.35 19.85 -19.00
C ALA A 213 11.28 20.83 -20.20
N ALA A 214 12.21 21.78 -20.28
CA ALA A 214 12.26 22.77 -21.36
C ALA A 214 12.76 22.22 -22.72
N GLU A 215 13.33 21.02 -22.74
CA GLU A 215 13.82 20.30 -23.93
C GLU A 215 12.77 19.34 -24.49
N GLU A 216 11.77 18.98 -23.68
CA GLU A 216 10.66 18.12 -24.10
C GLU A 216 9.74 18.83 -25.12
N PRO A 217 9.08 18.08 -26.01
CA PRO A 217 8.08 18.63 -26.92
C PRO A 217 6.87 19.20 -26.16
N ALA A 218 6.15 20.13 -26.80
CA ALA A 218 4.89 20.66 -26.26
C ALA A 218 3.91 19.52 -25.95
N GLY A 219 3.30 19.56 -24.77
CA GLY A 219 2.31 18.58 -24.33
C GLY A 219 2.54 18.06 -22.91
N LEU A 220 1.92 16.93 -22.64
CA LEU A 220 1.94 16.29 -21.33
C LEU A 220 3.36 15.81 -21.03
N LEU A 221 3.89 16.21 -19.88
CA LEU A 221 5.10 15.64 -19.31
C LEU A 221 4.73 14.43 -18.46
N VAL A 222 4.04 14.65 -17.34
CA VAL A 222 3.57 13.62 -16.41
C VAL A 222 2.24 14.04 -15.78
N ASN A 223 1.48 13.12 -15.22
CA ASN A 223 0.32 13.39 -14.38
C ASN A 223 0.68 13.21 -12.92
N VAL A 224 0.36 14.20 -12.09
CA VAL A 224 0.32 14.01 -10.64
C VAL A 224 -1.03 13.38 -10.28
N VAL A 225 -0.99 12.19 -9.69
CA VAL A 225 -2.14 11.29 -9.49
C VAL A 225 -2.33 10.93 -8.02
N PRO A 226 -3.56 10.60 -7.58
CA PRO A 226 -3.83 10.31 -6.17
C PRO A 226 -3.00 9.14 -5.62
N TRP A 227 -2.90 8.04 -6.37
CA TRP A 227 -2.12 6.87 -5.94
C TRP A 227 -1.02 6.52 -6.92
N ASN A 228 0.06 5.94 -6.39
CA ASN A 228 1.20 5.55 -7.19
C ASN A 228 0.84 4.29 -7.96
N ASP A 229 1.10 4.29 -9.26
CA ASP A 229 0.96 3.09 -10.07
C ASP A 229 2.30 2.39 -10.29
N TRP A 230 2.25 1.23 -10.91
CA TRP A 230 3.42 0.39 -11.19
C TRP A 230 3.57 0.11 -12.69
N TRP A 231 2.78 0.77 -13.53
CA TRP A 231 2.59 0.41 -14.93
C TRP A 231 2.89 1.55 -15.88
N ASP A 232 2.84 2.79 -15.40
CA ASP A 232 2.90 3.97 -16.23
C ASP A 232 3.83 5.02 -15.60
N SER A 233 5.03 5.11 -16.15
CA SER A 233 6.02 6.11 -15.72
C SER A 233 5.55 7.56 -15.91
N SER A 234 4.48 7.78 -16.68
CA SER A 234 3.88 9.10 -16.87
C SER A 234 2.93 9.50 -15.74
N THR A 235 2.65 8.64 -14.75
CA THR A 235 1.92 9.03 -13.53
C THR A 235 2.85 9.04 -12.32
N LYS A 236 2.65 9.99 -11.41
CA LYS A 236 3.43 10.13 -10.17
C LYS A 236 2.57 10.62 -9.02
N THR A 237 2.77 10.08 -7.82
CA THR A 237 2.23 10.69 -6.58
C THR A 237 3.12 11.80 -6.05
N GLU A 238 4.40 11.78 -6.41
CA GLU A 238 5.37 12.80 -6.05
C GLU A 238 6.25 13.14 -7.24
N LEU A 239 6.42 14.43 -7.47
CA LEU A 239 7.31 14.95 -8.49
C LEU A 239 8.22 16.00 -7.88
N THR A 240 9.53 15.71 -7.88
CA THR A 240 10.56 16.66 -7.44
C THR A 240 11.21 17.29 -8.67
N PHE A 241 11.11 18.61 -8.76
CA PHE A 241 11.84 19.42 -9.72
C PHE A 241 13.13 19.94 -9.11
N SER A 242 14.15 19.96 -9.94
CA SER A 242 15.47 20.50 -9.65
C SER A 242 15.92 21.48 -10.72
N THR A 243 16.95 22.28 -10.43
CA THR A 243 17.68 23.02 -11.46
C THR A 243 19.16 22.67 -11.41
N ALA A 244 19.86 22.91 -12.52
CA ALA A 244 21.31 22.70 -12.58
C ALA A 244 22.07 23.51 -11.51
N ALA A 245 21.60 24.73 -11.19
CA ALA A 245 22.27 25.62 -10.25
C ALA A 245 21.91 25.34 -8.78
N ARG A 246 20.69 24.87 -8.49
CA ARG A 246 20.15 24.82 -7.12
C ARG A 246 19.89 23.39 -6.62
N GLY A 247 19.95 22.37 -7.46
CA GLY A 247 19.45 21.05 -7.11
C GLY A 247 17.93 21.09 -6.91
N PRO A 248 17.34 20.27 -6.01
CA PRO A 248 15.89 20.26 -5.77
C PRO A 248 15.33 21.61 -5.33
N VAL A 249 14.36 22.15 -6.08
CA VAL A 249 13.75 23.47 -5.83
C VAL A 249 12.26 23.41 -5.54
N LEU A 250 11.55 22.41 -6.08
CA LEU A 250 10.10 22.29 -5.95
C LEU A 250 9.69 20.82 -5.86
N VAL A 251 8.72 20.52 -5.03
CA VAL A 251 8.07 19.22 -4.89
C VAL A 251 6.56 19.43 -4.97
N VAL A 252 5.92 18.61 -5.79
CA VAL A 252 4.47 18.41 -5.79
C VAL A 252 4.23 16.99 -5.28
N ARG A 253 3.35 16.83 -4.28
CA ARG A 253 3.01 15.51 -3.73
C ARG A 253 1.52 15.39 -3.49
N THR A 254 0.88 14.31 -3.95
CA THR A 254 -0.51 14.03 -3.59
C THR A 254 -0.61 13.55 -2.16
N ILE A 255 -1.69 13.98 -1.51
CA ILE A 255 -1.98 13.61 -0.14
C ILE A 255 -3.46 13.29 -0.01
N ASP A 256 -3.82 12.40 0.92
CA ASP A 256 -5.21 11.99 1.15
C ASP A 256 -5.92 11.62 -0.17
N PRO A 257 -5.35 10.70 -0.96
CA PRO A 257 -5.96 10.27 -2.21
C PRO A 257 -7.38 9.73 -2.08
N ALA A 258 -7.76 9.25 -0.89
CA ALA A 258 -9.14 8.89 -0.60
C ALA A 258 -10.12 10.06 -0.74
N ALA A 259 -9.67 11.30 -0.49
CA ALA A 259 -10.45 12.51 -0.75
C ALA A 259 -10.58 12.82 -2.25
N TRP A 260 -9.66 12.33 -3.09
CA TRP A 260 -9.69 12.56 -4.52
C TRP A 260 -10.73 11.69 -5.21
N VAL A 261 -11.02 10.48 -4.75
CA VAL A 261 -11.97 9.62 -5.46
C VAL A 261 -13.01 9.13 -4.50
N GLU A 262 -14.28 9.34 -4.85
CA GLU A 262 -15.41 8.84 -4.10
C GLU A 262 -15.40 7.31 -4.13
N ALA A 263 -15.82 6.67 -3.04
CA ALA A 263 -15.87 5.21 -3.00
C ALA A 263 -17.12 4.71 -3.73
N ALA A 264 -16.98 3.67 -4.53
CA ALA A 264 -18.06 2.77 -4.87
C ALA A 264 -18.60 2.05 -3.61
N PRO A 265 -19.76 1.37 -3.68
CA PRO A 265 -20.24 0.53 -2.58
C PRO A 265 -19.17 -0.45 -2.10
N ARG A 266 -19.13 -0.71 -0.79
CA ARG A 266 -18.16 -1.63 -0.16
C ARG A 266 -18.13 -2.98 -0.88
N GLY A 267 -16.92 -3.51 -1.12
CA GLY A 267 -16.72 -4.76 -1.85
C GLY A 267 -16.70 -4.60 -3.37
N THR A 268 -16.93 -3.40 -3.90
CA THR A 268 -16.88 -3.17 -5.35
C THR A 268 -15.44 -3.10 -5.84
N TRP A 269 -15.18 -3.83 -6.93
CA TRP A 269 -13.92 -3.81 -7.67
C TRP A 269 -13.99 -2.74 -8.76
N ALA A 270 -13.86 -1.46 -8.39
CA ALA A 270 -13.88 -0.38 -9.37
C ALA A 270 -12.65 -0.46 -10.29
N PRO A 271 -12.71 -0.11 -11.58
CA PRO A 271 -11.57 -0.22 -12.48
C PRO A 271 -10.42 0.73 -12.09
N TRP A 272 -9.17 0.28 -12.32
CA TRP A 272 -7.99 1.14 -12.17
C TRP A 272 -8.03 2.31 -13.14
N ALA A 273 -7.58 3.47 -12.67
CA ALA A 273 -7.63 4.73 -13.42
C ALA A 273 -9.02 4.98 -14.03
N ASN A 274 -10.09 4.69 -13.26
CA ASN A 274 -11.47 4.96 -13.65
C ASN A 274 -11.67 6.44 -14.02
N ARG A 275 -12.79 6.71 -14.69
CA ARG A 275 -13.16 8.06 -15.14
C ARG A 275 -12.97 9.10 -14.05
N ARG A 276 -13.50 8.81 -12.87
CA ARG A 276 -13.51 9.77 -11.76
C ARG A 276 -12.11 10.12 -11.29
N MET A 277 -11.23 9.12 -11.18
CA MET A 277 -9.83 9.31 -10.83
C MET A 277 -9.12 10.19 -11.85
N ARG A 278 -9.26 9.89 -13.16
CA ARG A 278 -8.60 10.62 -14.25
C ARG A 278 -9.07 12.06 -14.40
N GLN A 279 -10.35 12.34 -14.16
CA GLN A 279 -10.89 13.71 -14.12
C GLN A 279 -10.14 14.61 -13.11
N LYS A 280 -9.59 14.02 -12.05
CA LYS A 280 -8.92 14.75 -10.97
C LYS A 280 -7.40 14.70 -11.03
N TRP A 281 -6.80 14.06 -12.02
CA TRP A 281 -5.35 14.13 -12.25
C TRP A 281 -4.92 15.58 -12.45
N LEU A 282 -3.67 15.87 -12.08
CA LEU A 282 -3.05 17.19 -12.27
C LEU A 282 -1.94 17.07 -13.32
N PRO A 283 -2.24 17.33 -14.60
CA PRO A 283 -1.24 17.28 -15.67
C PRO A 283 -0.13 18.29 -15.45
N VAL A 284 1.12 17.86 -15.53
CA VAL A 284 2.29 18.72 -15.69
C VAL A 284 2.59 18.80 -17.18
N VAL A 285 2.64 20.02 -17.70
CA VAL A 285 2.60 20.30 -19.14
C VAL A 285 3.74 21.22 -19.51
N ARG A 286 4.35 20.95 -20.66
CA ARG A 286 5.23 21.88 -21.35
C ARG A 286 4.38 22.62 -22.40
N GLY A 287 4.16 23.91 -22.21
CA GLY A 287 3.38 24.77 -23.09
C GLY A 287 4.03 25.01 -24.45
N GLU A 288 3.27 25.49 -25.42
CA GLU A 288 3.81 25.90 -26.72
C GLU A 288 4.80 27.07 -26.58
N ASP A 289 4.56 27.95 -25.61
CA ASP A 289 5.42 29.05 -25.17
C ASP A 289 6.66 28.61 -24.38
N ARG A 290 6.88 27.29 -24.27
CA ARG A 290 7.95 26.64 -23.51
C ARG A 290 7.84 26.76 -21.99
N SER A 291 6.78 27.36 -21.45
CA SER A 291 6.53 27.36 -20.02
C SER A 291 6.25 25.96 -19.50
N VAL A 292 6.57 25.70 -18.24
CA VAL A 292 6.22 24.46 -17.54
C VAL A 292 5.20 24.78 -16.47
N PHE A 293 4.02 24.16 -16.55
CA PHE A 293 2.93 24.41 -15.62
C PHE A 293 2.21 23.14 -15.20
N MET A 294 1.60 23.17 -14.02
CA MET A 294 0.64 22.17 -13.58
C MET A 294 -0.79 22.66 -13.84
N GLN A 295 -1.57 21.90 -14.59
CA GLN A 295 -2.97 22.19 -14.89
C GLN A 295 -3.88 21.59 -13.81
N ILE A 296 -4.75 22.41 -13.24
CA ILE A 296 -5.62 22.03 -12.11
C ILE A 296 -7.07 22.23 -12.56
N PRO A 297 -7.74 21.18 -13.06
CA PRO A 297 -9.09 21.30 -13.65
C PRO A 297 -10.17 21.51 -12.60
N LEU A 298 -11.34 22.03 -12.98
CA LEU A 298 -12.52 22.17 -12.12
C LEU A 298 -13.37 20.89 -11.99
N ALA A 299 -12.75 19.72 -12.04
CA ALA A 299 -13.45 18.47 -11.71
C ALA A 299 -14.07 18.56 -10.30
N SER A 300 -15.39 18.30 -10.20
CA SER A 300 -16.14 18.37 -8.94
C SER A 300 -15.50 17.52 -7.83
N GLY A 301 -15.81 17.80 -6.57
CA GLY A 301 -15.34 17.07 -5.39
C GLY A 301 -14.00 17.57 -4.83
N ARG A 302 -13.49 16.83 -3.84
CA ARG A 302 -12.29 17.24 -3.09
C ARG A 302 -11.00 16.71 -3.72
N ARG A 303 -9.90 17.44 -3.51
CA ARG A 303 -8.50 17.07 -3.79
C ARG A 303 -7.61 17.66 -2.69
N ARG A 304 -6.54 16.95 -2.34
CA ARG A 304 -5.50 17.48 -1.45
C ARG A 304 -4.10 17.17 -1.98
N PHE A 305 -3.20 18.14 -1.92
CA PHE A 305 -1.82 17.97 -2.36
C PHE A 305 -0.90 18.91 -1.57
N LEU A 306 0.39 18.61 -1.59
CA LEU A 306 1.45 19.42 -1.06
C LEU A 306 2.23 20.06 -2.22
N LEU A 307 2.65 21.30 -2.03
CA LEU A 307 3.45 22.06 -2.99
C LEU A 307 4.47 22.92 -2.26
N GLY A 308 5.75 22.82 -2.62
CA GLY A 308 6.76 23.77 -2.14
C GLY A 308 8.19 23.26 -2.27
N GLY A 309 9.11 23.77 -1.46
CA GLY A 309 10.51 23.37 -1.50
C GLY A 309 10.75 21.92 -1.05
N ALA A 310 11.85 21.33 -1.53
CA ALA A 310 12.29 20.00 -1.12
C ALA A 310 12.62 19.98 0.39
N GLY A 311 11.84 19.20 1.16
CA GLY A 311 11.99 19.14 2.61
C GLY A 311 10.79 18.49 3.32
N PRO A 312 10.81 18.46 4.66
CA PRO A 312 9.78 17.81 5.45
C PRO A 312 8.45 18.60 5.47
N SER A 313 7.35 17.86 5.67
CA SER A 313 6.02 18.38 6.05
C SER A 313 5.64 17.79 7.40
N LEU A 314 5.87 18.53 8.47
CA LEU A 314 5.71 18.05 9.85
C LEU A 314 4.25 18.15 10.33
N GLY A 315 3.53 19.19 9.91
CA GLY A 315 2.18 19.47 10.44
C GLY A 315 1.19 18.32 10.21
N ARG A 316 1.29 17.63 9.07
CA ARG A 316 0.32 16.62 8.64
C ARG A 316 0.39 15.29 9.40
N GLU A 317 1.60 14.82 9.72
CA GLU A 317 1.73 13.53 10.40
C GLU A 317 1.09 13.56 11.79
N LEU A 318 1.10 14.73 12.45
CA LEU A 318 0.41 14.93 13.73
C LEU A 318 -1.11 14.78 13.59
N ASP A 319 -1.69 15.37 12.53
CA ASP A 319 -3.14 15.28 12.28
C ASP A 319 -3.59 13.83 12.03
N ARG A 320 -2.74 12.96 11.48
CA ARG A 320 -3.08 11.54 11.31
C ARG A 320 -3.01 10.76 12.61
N LEU A 321 -2.02 11.06 13.44
CA LEU A 321 -1.79 10.36 14.69
C LEU A 321 -2.91 10.61 15.71
N GLN A 322 -3.58 11.78 15.64
CA GLN A 322 -4.65 12.13 16.58
C GLN A 322 -5.88 11.20 16.46
N ASP A 323 -6.11 10.61 15.29
CA ASP A 323 -7.24 9.71 15.04
C ASP A 323 -6.92 8.24 15.40
N CYS A 324 -5.67 7.96 15.77
CA CYS A 324 -5.20 6.62 16.10
C CYS A 324 -5.30 6.34 17.62
N VAL A 325 -5.83 5.17 18.00
CA VAL A 325 -5.73 4.68 19.38
C VAL A 325 -4.40 3.94 19.53
N LEU A 326 -3.35 4.68 19.90
CA LEU A 326 -2.00 4.11 20.06
C LEU A 326 -1.67 3.71 21.50
N ASP A 327 -2.57 4.00 22.43
CA ASP A 327 -2.45 3.63 23.83
C ASP A 327 -3.78 3.07 24.34
N TRP A 328 -3.75 1.82 24.81
CA TRP A 328 -4.91 1.15 25.37
C TRP A 328 -4.49 0.09 26.40
N PRO A 329 -5.35 -0.23 27.38
CA PRO A 329 -5.06 -1.27 28.36
C PRO A 329 -4.78 -2.61 27.67
N GLU A 330 -3.67 -3.25 28.03
CA GLU A 330 -3.37 -4.62 27.59
C GLU A 330 -4.30 -5.59 28.31
N ARG A 331 -5.04 -6.39 27.54
CA ARG A 331 -5.67 -7.59 28.10
C ARG A 331 -4.62 -8.71 28.08
N PRO A 332 -4.31 -9.32 29.23
CA PRO A 332 -3.42 -10.46 29.27
C PRO A 332 -3.89 -11.52 28.28
N ARG A 333 -3.03 -11.85 27.32
CA ARG A 333 -3.22 -12.92 26.34
C ARG A 333 -1.92 -13.72 26.29
N ASP A 334 -2.06 -15.03 26.31
CA ASP A 334 -0.92 -15.91 26.12
C ASP A 334 -0.48 -15.85 24.66
N HIS A 335 0.79 -15.52 24.44
CA HIS A 335 1.44 -15.64 23.15
C HIS A 335 2.19 -16.97 23.07
N PRO A 336 2.29 -17.59 21.88
CA PRO A 336 1.69 -17.16 20.61
C PRO A 336 0.17 -17.33 20.57
N CYS A 337 -0.46 -16.57 19.69
CA CYS A 337 -1.92 -16.55 19.57
C CYS A 337 -2.46 -16.46 18.13
N LEU A 338 -1.58 -16.35 17.13
CA LEU A 338 -2.00 -16.32 15.73
C LEU A 338 -2.25 -17.73 15.20
N TYR A 339 -1.19 -18.54 15.05
CA TYR A 339 -1.29 -19.80 14.33
C TYR A 339 -1.33 -21.03 15.23
N MET A 340 -0.76 -20.93 16.43
CA MET A 340 -0.70 -22.02 17.41
C MET A 340 -0.92 -21.43 18.80
N THR A 341 -1.41 -22.26 19.71
CA THR A 341 -1.39 -21.97 21.14
C THR A 341 0.01 -22.18 21.72
N ALA A 342 0.28 -21.58 22.89
CA ALA A 342 1.53 -21.80 23.61
C ALA A 342 1.77 -23.27 23.99
N ASP A 343 0.71 -24.03 24.29
CA ASP A 343 0.82 -25.47 24.58
C ASP A 343 1.20 -26.30 23.35
N GLU A 344 0.63 -25.98 22.19
CA GLU A 344 1.01 -26.64 20.93
C GLU A 344 2.46 -26.36 20.56
N LEU A 345 2.92 -25.10 20.70
CA LEU A 345 4.32 -24.76 20.46
C LEU A 345 5.25 -25.51 21.42
N ARG A 346 4.93 -25.55 22.72
CA ARG A 346 5.68 -26.33 23.71
C ARG A 346 5.72 -27.81 23.35
N ALA A 347 4.61 -28.37 22.86
CA ALA A 347 4.56 -29.77 22.43
C ALA A 347 5.51 -30.04 21.26
N VAL A 348 5.63 -29.11 20.30
CA VAL A 348 6.60 -29.20 19.21
C VAL A 348 8.04 -29.10 19.74
N GLN A 349 8.34 -28.15 20.62
CA GLN A 349 9.68 -27.95 21.19
C GLN A 349 10.17 -29.13 22.05
N ARG A 350 9.25 -29.91 22.64
CA ARG A 350 9.59 -31.14 23.36
C ARG A 350 9.97 -32.30 22.44
N ARG A 351 9.60 -32.25 21.16
CA ARG A 351 10.05 -33.24 20.17
C ARG A 351 11.55 -33.02 19.94
N ARG A 352 12.27 -34.08 19.54
CA ARG A 352 13.70 -33.98 19.24
C ARG A 352 13.90 -33.01 18.07
N VAL A 353 14.47 -31.84 18.36
CA VAL A 353 14.81 -30.83 17.35
C VAL A 353 16.04 -31.28 16.57
N ASP A 354 16.00 -31.19 15.25
CA ASP A 354 17.19 -31.45 14.42
C ASP A 354 18.18 -30.29 14.55
N ALA A 355 19.30 -30.55 15.22
CA ALA A 355 20.36 -29.56 15.41
C ALA A 355 20.99 -29.09 14.09
N ALA A 356 20.96 -29.91 13.02
CA ALA A 356 21.45 -29.48 11.70
C ALA A 356 20.51 -28.44 11.08
N GLU A 357 19.20 -28.64 11.20
CA GLU A 357 18.19 -27.68 10.74
C GLU A 357 18.29 -26.35 11.50
N VAL A 358 18.42 -26.38 12.82
CA VAL A 358 18.61 -25.14 13.61
C VAL A 358 19.86 -24.39 13.16
N ARG A 359 20.99 -25.08 12.96
CA ARG A 359 22.22 -24.43 12.45
C ARG A 359 22.01 -23.82 11.05
N ARG A 360 21.28 -24.51 10.17
CA ARG A 360 20.95 -24.01 8.83
C ARG A 360 20.11 -22.73 8.92
N LEU A 361 19.10 -22.70 9.79
CA LEU A 361 18.24 -21.53 9.99
C LEU A 361 18.99 -20.36 10.61
N VAL A 362 19.83 -20.61 11.63
CA VAL A 362 20.70 -19.56 12.20
C VAL A 362 21.63 -18.97 11.15
N ALA A 363 22.22 -19.80 10.28
CA ALA A 363 23.06 -19.32 9.18
C ALA A 363 22.26 -18.53 8.13
N ALA A 364 21.07 -19.03 7.75
CA ALA A 364 20.20 -18.39 6.76
C ALA A 364 19.59 -17.08 7.26
N ALA A 365 19.36 -16.95 8.57
CA ALA A 365 18.86 -15.72 9.17
C ALA A 365 19.80 -14.54 8.88
N GLY A 366 21.12 -14.76 8.96
CA GLY A 366 22.10 -13.71 8.77
C GLY A 366 21.90 -12.53 9.74
N LYS A 367 22.36 -11.35 9.33
CA LYS A 367 22.18 -10.12 10.13
C LYS A 367 20.81 -9.49 9.86
N PRO A 368 20.20 -8.82 10.86
CA PRO A 368 18.99 -8.00 10.63
C PRO A 368 19.22 -6.99 9.50
N GLN A 369 18.33 -7.00 8.51
CA GLN A 369 18.30 -6.05 7.40
C GLN A 369 17.44 -4.83 7.72
N ASP A 370 17.50 -3.79 6.89
CA ASP A 370 16.72 -2.56 7.09
C ASP A 370 15.24 -2.74 6.81
N GLN A 371 14.87 -3.65 5.91
CA GLN A 371 13.49 -4.02 5.60
C GLN A 371 13.26 -5.51 5.91
N PRO A 372 11.99 -5.92 6.09
CA PRO A 372 11.67 -7.33 6.23
C PRO A 372 12.15 -8.16 5.05
N ASP A 373 12.73 -9.33 5.32
CA ASP A 373 13.35 -10.17 4.32
C ASP A 373 13.24 -11.67 4.61
N ASP A 374 13.89 -12.48 3.77
CA ASP A 374 13.97 -13.94 3.88
C ASP A 374 14.64 -14.40 5.19
N GLY A 375 15.55 -13.60 5.74
CA GLY A 375 16.28 -13.90 6.96
C GLY A 375 15.41 -13.82 8.21
N ASP A 376 14.34 -13.03 8.20
CA ASP A 376 13.42 -12.92 9.34
C ASP A 376 12.68 -14.23 9.60
N ASP A 377 12.20 -14.89 8.55
CA ASP A 377 11.54 -16.19 8.64
C ASP A 377 12.45 -17.27 9.24
N ALA A 378 13.71 -17.30 8.80
CA ALA A 378 14.70 -18.23 9.32
C ALA A 378 15.02 -17.94 10.79
N ALA A 379 15.09 -16.66 11.18
CA ALA A 379 15.27 -16.24 12.57
C ALA A 379 14.08 -16.68 13.46
N VAL A 380 12.85 -16.45 12.99
CA VAL A 380 11.62 -16.89 13.68
C VAL A 380 11.60 -18.42 13.78
N GLY A 381 11.86 -19.15 12.70
CA GLY A 381 11.88 -20.60 12.69
C GLY A 381 12.91 -21.20 13.66
N ALA A 382 14.14 -20.66 13.70
CA ALA A 382 15.19 -21.09 14.62
C ALA A 382 14.78 -20.91 16.10
N TRP A 383 14.17 -19.76 16.41
CA TRP A 383 13.63 -19.50 17.75
C TRP A 383 12.47 -20.44 18.09
N LEU A 384 11.47 -20.55 17.23
CA LEU A 384 10.27 -21.36 17.51
C LEU A 384 10.59 -22.84 17.70
N LEU A 385 11.54 -23.40 16.94
CA LEU A 385 11.97 -24.79 17.09
C LEU A 385 12.64 -25.05 18.44
N THR A 386 13.34 -24.08 19.01
CA THR A 386 14.21 -24.31 20.18
C THR A 386 13.66 -23.75 21.48
N GLY A 387 12.99 -22.60 21.45
CA GLY A 387 12.66 -21.81 22.63
C GLY A 387 13.89 -21.33 23.42
N ASP A 388 15.11 -21.44 22.85
CA ASP A 388 16.36 -21.07 23.53
C ASP A 388 16.68 -19.59 23.32
N ARG A 389 16.75 -18.84 24.43
CA ARG A 389 17.09 -17.41 24.42
C ARG A 389 18.40 -17.11 23.68
N ARG A 390 19.39 -18.00 23.78
CA ARG A 390 20.68 -17.84 23.10
C ARG A 390 20.53 -17.87 21.58
N VAL A 391 19.60 -18.69 21.07
CA VAL A 391 19.30 -18.75 19.63
C VAL A 391 18.60 -17.46 19.20
N ALA A 392 17.61 -17.00 19.96
CA ALA A 392 16.93 -15.72 19.68
C ALA A 392 17.90 -14.53 19.66
N ASP A 393 18.82 -14.47 20.62
CA ASP A 393 19.85 -13.43 20.68
C ASP A 393 20.83 -13.54 19.50
N ALA A 394 21.24 -14.76 19.13
CA ALA A 394 22.16 -15.00 18.01
C ALA A 394 21.60 -14.59 16.65
N VAL A 395 20.29 -14.79 16.42
CA VAL A 395 19.60 -14.37 15.17
C VAL A 395 19.07 -12.93 15.24
N GLY A 396 19.20 -12.26 16.39
CA GLY A 396 18.78 -10.88 16.59
C GLY A 396 17.26 -10.68 16.54
N LEU A 397 16.47 -11.61 17.05
CA LEU A 397 15.01 -11.62 16.86
C LEU A 397 14.32 -10.34 17.37
N GLY A 398 14.68 -9.87 18.57
CA GLY A 398 14.15 -8.62 19.13
C GLY A 398 14.58 -7.36 18.37
N GLU A 399 15.80 -7.35 17.83
CA GLU A 399 16.33 -6.25 17.02
C GLU A 399 15.61 -6.15 15.68
N ARG A 400 15.33 -7.29 15.03
CA ARG A 400 14.52 -7.35 13.79
C ARG A 400 13.15 -6.73 14.01
N LEU A 401 12.43 -7.19 15.04
CA LEU A 401 11.10 -6.66 15.35
C LEU A 401 11.13 -5.15 15.59
N ARG A 402 12.10 -4.68 16.40
CA ARG A 402 12.27 -3.26 16.68
C ARG A 402 12.47 -2.46 15.40
N ARG A 403 13.42 -2.88 14.56
CA ARG A 403 13.78 -2.17 13.33
C ARG A 403 12.61 -2.09 12.36
N HIS A 404 11.92 -3.21 12.13
CA HIS A 404 10.80 -3.27 11.18
C HIS A 404 9.60 -2.46 11.66
N LEU A 405 9.32 -2.42 12.97
CA LEU A 405 8.28 -1.55 13.53
C LEU A 405 8.67 -0.06 13.49
N GLU A 406 9.96 0.28 13.52
CA GLU A 406 10.47 1.64 13.36
C GLU A 406 10.40 2.15 11.90
N LEU A 407 10.09 1.29 10.93
CA LEU A 407 9.78 1.71 9.56
C LEU A 407 8.37 2.33 9.45
N PHE A 408 7.51 2.18 10.46
CA PHE A 408 6.15 2.74 10.47
C PHE A 408 5.32 2.39 9.21
N GLY A 409 5.54 1.20 8.65
CA GLY A 409 4.86 0.73 7.43
C GLY A 409 5.50 1.16 6.11
N ASP A 410 6.68 1.79 6.14
CA ASP A 410 7.46 2.14 4.95
C ASP A 410 8.25 0.93 4.41
N PHE A 411 7.50 -0.06 3.93
CA PHE A 411 8.00 -1.29 3.30
C PHE A 411 6.90 -1.89 2.40
N ASP A 412 7.18 -3.01 1.73
CA ASP A 412 6.15 -3.75 0.98
C ASP A 412 5.11 -4.33 1.95
N ARG A 413 4.03 -3.57 2.18
CA ARG A 413 2.93 -3.93 3.08
C ARG A 413 2.11 -5.11 2.58
N MET A 414 2.18 -5.48 1.31
CA MET A 414 1.48 -6.64 0.76
C MET A 414 2.15 -7.93 1.23
N ARG A 415 3.46 -8.02 1.07
CA ARG A 415 4.24 -9.22 1.39
C ARG A 415 4.68 -9.25 2.85
N SER A 416 5.21 -8.13 3.34
CA SER A 416 5.94 -8.11 4.61
C SER A 416 5.05 -7.98 5.86
N THR A 417 3.80 -7.54 5.72
CA THR A 417 2.91 -7.37 6.89
C THR A 417 2.65 -8.69 7.60
N CYS A 418 2.41 -9.78 6.85
CA CYS A 418 2.20 -11.10 7.43
C CYS A 418 3.45 -11.66 8.11
N GLN A 419 4.63 -11.44 7.52
CA GLN A 419 5.92 -11.79 8.15
C GLN A 419 6.11 -11.04 9.46
N LEU A 420 5.81 -9.73 9.48
CA LEU A 420 5.92 -8.92 10.70
C LEU A 420 4.90 -9.35 11.77
N CYS A 421 3.69 -9.77 11.40
CA CYS A 421 2.74 -10.37 12.34
C CYS A 421 3.31 -11.66 12.97
N GLY A 422 3.89 -12.55 12.15
CA GLY A 422 4.53 -13.79 12.62
C GLY A 422 5.72 -13.51 13.55
N LEU A 423 6.59 -12.56 13.18
CA LEU A 423 7.72 -12.10 13.98
C LEU A 423 7.26 -11.47 15.31
N TYR A 424 6.23 -10.64 15.28
CA TYR A 424 5.64 -10.04 16.47
C TYR A 424 5.12 -11.11 17.42
N ASP A 425 4.27 -12.03 16.95
CA ASP A 425 3.69 -13.09 17.79
C ASP A 425 4.77 -14.03 18.37
N ALA A 426 5.79 -14.36 17.57
CA ALA A 426 6.94 -15.15 18.00
C ALA A 426 7.77 -14.42 19.07
N ALA A 427 8.05 -13.14 18.89
CA ALA A 427 8.84 -12.37 19.85
C ALA A 427 8.10 -12.16 21.19
N LEU A 428 6.77 -12.04 21.16
CA LEU A 428 5.96 -11.91 22.36
C LEU A 428 5.70 -13.24 23.10
N SER A 429 5.91 -14.39 22.45
CA SER A 429 5.74 -15.71 23.06
C SER A 429 6.74 -16.05 24.18
N GLY A 430 7.78 -15.26 24.35
CA GLY A 430 8.79 -15.40 25.40
C GLY A 430 9.05 -14.11 26.17
N ASP A 431 10.17 -14.08 26.91
CA ASP A 431 10.66 -12.92 27.65
C ASP A 431 11.58 -12.00 26.82
N LEU A 432 11.47 -12.08 25.48
CA LEU A 432 12.36 -11.38 24.53
C LEU A 432 12.18 -9.87 24.55
N ILE A 433 10.99 -9.39 24.90
CA ILE A 433 10.62 -7.97 24.93
C ILE A 433 10.30 -7.56 26.36
N LYS A 434 10.90 -6.48 26.84
CA LYS A 434 10.61 -5.95 28.19
C LYS A 434 9.18 -5.39 28.24
N PRO A 435 8.52 -5.37 29.41
CA PRO A 435 7.15 -4.83 29.54
C PRO A 435 6.99 -3.39 29.02
N ALA A 436 7.97 -2.51 29.28
CA ALA A 436 7.95 -1.14 28.79
C ALA A 436 8.08 -1.05 27.25
N GLU A 437 8.89 -1.91 26.65
CA GLU A 437 9.04 -2.00 25.19
C GLU A 437 7.79 -2.60 24.55
N ARG A 438 7.13 -3.55 25.21
CA ARG A 438 5.90 -4.19 24.71
C ARG A 438 4.81 -3.16 24.41
N ARG A 439 4.57 -2.19 25.30
CA ARG A 439 3.58 -1.11 25.06
C ARG A 439 3.91 -0.32 23.79
N LEU A 440 5.17 0.04 23.59
CA LEU A 440 5.62 0.74 22.38
C LEU A 440 5.46 -0.13 21.12
N ARG A 441 5.83 -1.42 21.17
CA ARG A 441 5.71 -2.32 20.00
C ARG A 441 4.24 -2.57 19.64
N ARG A 442 3.35 -2.69 20.62
CA ARG A 442 1.89 -2.73 20.43
C ARG A 442 1.40 -1.48 19.70
N ALA A 443 1.80 -0.30 20.17
CA ALA A 443 1.44 0.98 19.53
C ALA A 443 1.94 1.06 18.08
N GLN A 444 3.17 0.62 17.81
CA GLN A 444 3.72 0.62 16.44
C GLN A 444 3.01 -0.37 15.53
N LEU A 445 2.67 -1.57 16.01
CA LEU A 445 1.89 -2.54 15.22
C LEU A 445 0.46 -2.03 14.98
N ALA A 446 -0.16 -1.37 15.96
CA ALA A 446 -1.45 -0.71 15.77
C ALA A 446 -1.37 0.41 14.73
N TYR A 447 -0.32 1.23 14.75
CA TYR A 447 -0.10 2.24 13.71
C TYR A 447 0.02 1.60 12.31
N LEU A 448 0.73 0.47 12.18
CA LEU A 448 0.75 -0.29 10.93
C LEU A 448 -0.65 -0.75 10.52
N ALA A 449 -1.49 -1.22 11.46
CA ALA A 449 -2.88 -1.60 11.18
C ALA A 449 -3.73 -0.42 10.69
N TYR A 450 -3.59 0.77 11.29
CA TYR A 450 -4.20 1.99 10.78
C TYR A 450 -3.72 2.31 9.36
N ARG A 451 -2.41 2.22 9.09
CA ARG A 451 -1.85 2.45 7.76
C ARG A 451 -2.38 1.45 6.74
N VAL A 452 -2.42 0.16 7.05
CA VAL A 452 -2.96 -0.89 6.15
C VAL A 452 -4.46 -0.71 5.92
N ALA A 453 -5.19 -0.23 6.93
CA ALA A 453 -6.63 0.06 6.83
C ALA A 453 -6.96 1.34 6.05
N ASP A 454 -5.98 2.23 5.86
CA ASP A 454 -6.15 3.51 5.20
C ASP A 454 -6.32 3.33 3.67
N ALA A 455 -7.29 4.04 3.10
CA ALA A 455 -7.54 4.06 1.66
C ALA A 455 -6.39 4.70 0.85
N GLU A 456 -5.46 5.40 1.49
CA GLU A 456 -4.19 5.79 0.89
C GLU A 456 -3.29 4.60 0.54
N THR A 457 -3.44 3.49 1.26
CA THR A 457 -2.61 2.30 1.09
C THR A 457 -3.17 1.36 0.05
N TRP A 458 -4.47 1.14 0.07
CA TRP A 458 -5.19 0.30 -0.87
C TRP A 458 -6.68 0.64 -0.85
N SER A 459 -7.33 0.77 -2.01
CA SER A 459 -8.76 1.08 -2.06
C SER A 459 -9.39 0.60 -3.38
N MET A 460 -9.86 -0.65 -3.40
CA MET A 460 -10.49 -1.23 -4.60
C MET A 460 -11.77 -0.48 -5.00
N GLU A 461 -12.54 0.00 -4.02
CA GLU A 461 -13.78 0.74 -4.25
C GLU A 461 -13.55 2.09 -4.92
N ARG A 462 -12.31 2.59 -4.92
CA ARG A 462 -11.91 3.83 -5.62
C ARG A 462 -11.12 3.54 -6.89
N GLY A 463 -10.93 2.25 -7.19
CA GLY A 463 -10.17 1.77 -8.32
C GLY A 463 -8.68 1.62 -8.06
N TYR A 464 -8.16 1.95 -6.87
CA TYR A 464 -6.73 1.80 -6.61
C TYR A 464 -6.33 0.31 -6.51
N CYS A 465 -5.45 -0.12 -7.43
CA CYS A 465 -4.90 -1.48 -7.53
C CYS A 465 -5.92 -2.63 -7.68
N SER A 466 -7.13 -2.35 -8.15
CA SER A 466 -8.20 -3.33 -8.37
C SER A 466 -7.95 -4.34 -9.51
N GLY A 467 -6.95 -4.11 -10.35
CA GLY A 467 -6.63 -4.99 -11.49
C GLY A 467 -5.85 -6.27 -11.14
N ASN A 468 -5.28 -6.35 -9.93
CA ASN A 468 -4.49 -7.50 -9.47
C ASN A 468 -5.21 -8.19 -8.30
N LEU A 469 -5.84 -9.34 -8.57
CA LEU A 469 -6.68 -10.06 -7.60
C LEU A 469 -5.88 -10.49 -6.37
N ASN A 470 -4.75 -11.19 -6.56
CA ASN A 470 -3.89 -11.65 -5.46
C ASN A 470 -3.42 -10.50 -4.54
N MET A 471 -3.06 -9.35 -5.11
CA MET A 471 -2.56 -8.22 -4.34
C MET A 471 -3.67 -7.58 -3.52
N SER A 472 -4.84 -7.37 -4.15
CA SER A 472 -6.01 -6.80 -3.50
C SER A 472 -6.50 -7.66 -2.34
N VAL A 473 -6.67 -8.95 -2.59
CA VAL A 473 -7.06 -9.93 -1.58
C VAL A 473 -6.05 -9.92 -0.44
N THR A 474 -4.76 -10.01 -0.75
CA THR A 474 -3.72 -10.03 0.28
C THR A 474 -3.72 -8.79 1.16
N HIS A 475 -3.82 -7.58 0.59
CA HIS A 475 -3.83 -6.35 1.38
C HIS A 475 -4.97 -6.32 2.39
N VAL A 476 -6.18 -6.70 1.97
CA VAL A 476 -7.34 -6.72 2.87
C VAL A 476 -7.24 -7.85 3.90
N LEU A 477 -6.71 -9.02 3.53
CA LEU A 477 -6.50 -10.11 4.49
C LEU A 477 -5.43 -9.77 5.53
N ASN A 478 -4.37 -9.04 5.16
CA ASN A 478 -3.37 -8.53 6.11
C ASN A 478 -3.98 -7.59 7.16
N LYS A 479 -4.99 -6.78 6.79
CA LYS A 479 -5.78 -5.99 7.74
C LYS A 479 -6.46 -6.90 8.78
N GLY A 480 -7.11 -7.97 8.32
CA GLY A 480 -7.71 -8.98 9.20
C GLY A 480 -6.69 -9.67 10.11
N LEU A 481 -5.52 -10.01 9.58
CA LEU A 481 -4.45 -10.67 10.33
C LEU A 481 -3.90 -9.75 11.43
N LEU A 482 -3.70 -8.46 11.15
CA LEU A 482 -3.33 -7.47 12.15
C LEU A 482 -4.40 -7.34 13.25
N GLY A 483 -5.68 -7.39 12.87
CA GLY A 483 -6.78 -7.47 13.82
C GLY A 483 -6.73 -8.70 14.71
N CYS A 484 -6.31 -9.86 14.19
CA CYS A 484 -6.13 -11.08 15.01
C CYS A 484 -4.93 -10.96 15.98
N ALA A 485 -3.81 -10.38 15.51
CA ALA A 485 -2.61 -10.14 16.32
C ALA A 485 -2.87 -9.13 17.45
N LEU A 486 -3.68 -8.12 17.18
CA LEU A 486 -4.06 -7.05 18.11
C LEU A 486 -5.47 -7.27 18.69
N GLY A 487 -5.86 -8.50 19.00
CA GLY A 487 -7.25 -8.86 19.33
C GLY A 487 -7.91 -8.08 20.48
N ASP A 488 -7.14 -7.36 21.31
CA ASP A 488 -7.63 -6.51 22.40
C ASP A 488 -7.73 -5.01 22.04
N HIS A 489 -7.28 -4.61 20.86
CA HIS A 489 -7.35 -3.23 20.38
C HIS A 489 -8.80 -2.83 20.06
N PRO A 490 -9.24 -1.58 20.34
CA PRO A 490 -10.63 -1.16 20.12
C PRO A 490 -11.13 -1.32 18.67
N ARG A 491 -10.24 -1.24 17.68
CA ARG A 491 -10.56 -1.47 16.26
C ARG A 491 -10.28 -2.88 15.75
N ALA A 492 -9.78 -3.78 16.59
CA ALA A 492 -9.40 -5.13 16.18
C ALA A 492 -10.53 -5.89 15.50
N ARG A 493 -11.74 -5.82 16.08
CA ARG A 493 -12.93 -6.49 15.55
C ARG A 493 -13.27 -6.01 14.15
N GLU A 494 -13.26 -4.70 13.91
CA GLU A 494 -13.53 -4.14 12.60
C GLU A 494 -12.49 -4.58 11.56
N TRP A 495 -11.21 -4.57 11.92
CA TRP A 495 -10.15 -5.04 11.02
C TRP A 495 -10.30 -6.52 10.67
N GLN A 496 -10.64 -7.36 11.66
CA GLN A 496 -10.98 -8.76 11.45
C GLN A 496 -12.21 -8.90 10.53
N ASP A 497 -13.27 -8.13 10.76
CA ASP A 497 -14.51 -8.18 9.98
C ASP A 497 -14.26 -7.83 8.50
N ASP A 498 -13.40 -6.86 8.22
CA ASP A 498 -12.99 -6.52 6.86
C ASP A 498 -12.25 -7.66 6.15
N GLY A 499 -11.28 -8.27 6.85
CA GLY A 499 -10.55 -9.41 6.31
C GLY A 499 -11.44 -10.64 6.08
N LEU A 500 -12.33 -10.94 7.02
CA LEU A 500 -13.26 -12.07 6.93
C LEU A 500 -14.33 -11.85 5.87
N ALA A 501 -14.82 -10.62 5.69
CA ALA A 501 -15.75 -10.29 4.62
C ALA A 501 -15.10 -10.47 3.24
N MET A 502 -13.84 -10.06 3.07
CA MET A 502 -13.08 -10.34 1.84
C MET A 502 -12.88 -11.84 1.63
N LEU A 503 -12.51 -12.58 2.68
CA LEU A 503 -12.33 -14.04 2.60
C LEU A 503 -13.62 -14.71 2.14
N ASP A 504 -14.75 -14.40 2.77
CA ASP A 504 -16.06 -14.97 2.41
C ASP A 504 -16.48 -14.59 0.98
N ASP A 505 -16.33 -13.32 0.59
CA ASP A 505 -16.62 -12.86 -0.78
C ASP A 505 -15.78 -13.62 -1.81
N MET A 506 -14.49 -13.82 -1.57
CA MET A 506 -13.63 -14.60 -2.47
C MET A 506 -14.08 -16.05 -2.58
N LEU A 507 -14.44 -16.69 -1.47
CA LEU A 507 -14.97 -18.04 -1.47
C LEU A 507 -16.33 -18.14 -2.19
N ALA A 508 -17.20 -17.14 -2.01
CA ALA A 508 -18.54 -17.10 -2.59
C ALA A 508 -18.54 -16.81 -4.10
N THR A 509 -17.73 -15.85 -4.55
CA THR A 509 -17.85 -15.27 -5.90
C THR A 509 -16.73 -15.68 -6.85
N ARG A 510 -15.53 -15.99 -6.34
CA ARG A 510 -14.36 -16.29 -7.18
C ARG A 510 -14.08 -17.77 -7.32
N VAL A 511 -14.27 -18.55 -6.26
CA VAL A 511 -14.07 -20.01 -6.31
C VAL A 511 -15.09 -20.66 -7.23
N GLY A 512 -14.60 -21.34 -8.27
CA GLY A 512 -15.42 -22.06 -9.22
C GLY A 512 -16.17 -23.26 -8.62
N PRO A 513 -17.12 -23.83 -9.38
CA PRO A 513 -17.93 -24.96 -8.92
C PRO A 513 -17.10 -26.20 -8.59
N ALA A 514 -15.91 -26.36 -9.20
CA ALA A 514 -14.97 -27.44 -8.92
C ALA A 514 -13.73 -26.97 -8.13
N GLY A 515 -13.73 -25.74 -7.61
CA GLY A 515 -12.65 -25.16 -6.81
C GLY A 515 -11.72 -24.25 -7.59
N GLU A 516 -12.05 -23.92 -8.84
CA GLU A 516 -11.14 -23.17 -9.71
C GLU A 516 -10.91 -21.74 -9.24
N TRP A 517 -9.68 -21.26 -9.34
CA TRP A 517 -9.33 -19.86 -9.12
C TRP A 517 -9.17 -19.12 -10.46
N PRO A 518 -9.68 -17.88 -10.59
CA PRO A 518 -9.68 -17.16 -11.88
C PRO A 518 -8.31 -16.60 -12.30
N GLU A 519 -7.38 -16.40 -11.36
CA GLU A 519 -6.08 -15.79 -11.65
C GLU A 519 -4.97 -16.85 -11.76
N SER A 520 -4.42 -17.05 -12.97
CA SER A 520 -3.30 -17.97 -13.25
C SER A 520 -3.36 -19.27 -12.45
N VAL A 521 -4.08 -20.24 -13.01
CA VAL A 521 -4.35 -21.61 -12.54
C VAL A 521 -3.40 -22.18 -11.47
N ALA A 522 -2.07 -22.13 -11.64
CA ALA A 522 -1.11 -22.65 -10.66
C ALA A 522 -0.53 -21.59 -9.70
N ASN A 523 0.25 -20.63 -10.23
CA ASN A 523 1.08 -19.74 -9.41
C ASN A 523 0.27 -18.71 -8.59
N TYR A 524 -0.43 -17.77 -9.24
CA TYR A 524 -1.16 -16.72 -8.51
C TYR A 524 -2.37 -17.22 -7.74
N ALA A 525 -2.94 -18.36 -8.14
CA ALA A 525 -3.88 -19.08 -7.30
C ALA A 525 -3.23 -19.47 -5.96
N SER A 526 -2.05 -20.09 -5.99
CA SER A 526 -1.29 -20.43 -4.76
C SER A 526 -0.95 -19.19 -3.94
N VAL A 527 -0.55 -18.08 -4.57
CA VAL A 527 -0.28 -16.81 -3.89
C VAL A 527 -1.51 -16.27 -3.17
N SER A 528 -2.67 -16.21 -3.83
CA SER A 528 -3.91 -15.70 -3.21
C SER A 528 -4.36 -16.58 -2.04
N ILE A 529 -4.34 -17.90 -2.24
CA ILE A 529 -4.82 -18.87 -1.25
C ILE A 529 -3.88 -18.95 -0.05
N SER A 530 -2.58 -18.73 -0.29
CA SER A 530 -1.60 -18.61 0.79
C SER A 530 -1.88 -17.45 1.73
N SER A 531 -2.67 -16.43 1.35
CA SER A 531 -3.14 -15.39 2.25
C SER A 531 -4.47 -15.76 2.94
N LEU A 532 -5.37 -16.46 2.25
CA LEU A 532 -6.68 -16.85 2.79
C LEU A 532 -6.56 -17.81 3.98
N MET A 533 -5.75 -18.86 3.84
CA MET A 533 -5.65 -19.92 4.86
C MET A 533 -5.01 -19.45 6.17
N PRO A 534 -3.93 -18.65 6.18
CA PRO A 534 -3.40 -18.05 7.40
C PRO A 534 -4.38 -17.14 8.13
N LEU A 535 -5.18 -16.33 7.42
CA LEU A 535 -6.22 -15.55 8.08
C LEU A 535 -7.29 -16.46 8.69
N ALA A 536 -7.73 -17.52 7.98
CA ALA A 536 -8.69 -18.49 8.51
C ALA A 536 -8.21 -19.11 9.84
N ILE A 537 -6.95 -19.55 9.88
CA ILE A 537 -6.33 -20.12 11.08
C ILE A 537 -6.25 -19.07 12.20
N ALA A 538 -5.77 -17.85 11.90
CA ALA A 538 -5.64 -16.78 12.89
C ALA A 538 -6.99 -16.31 13.45
N ALA A 539 -8.01 -16.24 12.59
CA ALA A 539 -9.37 -15.89 12.97
C ALA A 539 -9.97 -16.93 13.92
N ARG A 540 -9.82 -18.22 13.62
CA ARG A 540 -10.20 -19.32 14.52
C ARG A 540 -9.50 -19.21 15.88
N SER A 541 -8.19 -18.98 15.91
CA SER A 541 -7.43 -18.77 17.15
C SER A 541 -7.87 -17.53 17.93
N ALA A 542 -8.45 -16.54 17.25
CA ALA A 542 -9.06 -15.35 17.85
C ALA A 542 -10.54 -15.54 18.26
N GLY A 543 -11.09 -16.76 18.13
CA GLY A 543 -12.48 -17.06 18.47
C GLY A 543 -13.50 -16.50 17.46
N ARG A 544 -13.08 -16.28 16.22
CA ARG A 544 -13.96 -15.90 15.09
C ARG A 544 -14.43 -17.16 14.35
N ASP A 545 -15.32 -16.98 13.38
CA ASP A 545 -15.91 -18.07 12.60
C ASP A 545 -14.83 -18.96 11.96
N ASP A 546 -15.01 -20.28 12.08
CA ASP A 546 -14.07 -21.25 11.53
C ASP A 546 -14.34 -21.48 10.03
N VAL A 547 -13.61 -20.73 9.21
CA VAL A 547 -13.61 -20.84 7.74
C VAL A 547 -12.56 -21.83 7.22
N VAL A 548 -11.78 -22.49 8.08
CA VAL A 548 -10.84 -23.55 7.68
C VAL A 548 -11.61 -24.75 7.12
N ASP A 549 -12.74 -25.08 7.74
CA ASP A 549 -13.59 -26.21 7.37
C ASP A 549 -14.66 -25.90 6.32
N ASP A 550 -14.70 -24.67 5.80
CA ASP A 550 -15.65 -24.29 4.76
C ASP A 550 -15.45 -25.16 3.50
N GLU A 551 -16.53 -25.76 2.99
CA GLU A 551 -16.47 -26.66 1.82
C GLU A 551 -15.97 -25.94 0.55
N ARG A 552 -16.14 -24.62 0.42
CA ARG A 552 -15.57 -23.81 -0.67
C ARG A 552 -14.04 -23.74 -0.53
N MET A 553 -13.54 -23.56 0.69
CA MET A 553 -12.10 -23.56 0.98
C MET A 553 -11.47 -24.94 0.75
N LYS A 554 -12.11 -26.02 1.22
CA LYS A 554 -11.67 -27.40 0.98
C LYS A 554 -11.66 -27.74 -0.50
N ARG A 555 -12.69 -27.34 -1.25
CA ARG A 555 -12.77 -27.56 -2.70
C ARG A 555 -11.67 -26.80 -3.45
N LEU A 556 -11.42 -25.54 -3.10
CA LEU A 556 -10.34 -24.71 -3.66
C LEU A 556 -8.95 -25.33 -3.44
N THR A 557 -8.65 -25.71 -2.20
CA THR A 557 -7.35 -26.30 -1.83
C THR A 557 -7.18 -27.72 -2.36
N ARG A 558 -8.27 -28.48 -2.56
CA ARG A 558 -8.26 -29.76 -3.28
C ARG A 558 -7.93 -29.57 -4.75
N TRP A 559 -8.54 -28.58 -5.41
CA TRP A 559 -8.26 -28.27 -6.80
C TRP A 559 -6.78 -27.93 -7.02
N LEU A 560 -6.20 -27.08 -6.17
CA LEU A 560 -4.75 -26.80 -6.22
C LEU A 560 -3.91 -28.06 -6.05
N ALA A 561 -4.25 -28.90 -5.07
CA ALA A 561 -3.49 -30.12 -4.77
C ALA A 561 -3.49 -31.10 -5.96
N LYS A 562 -4.58 -31.14 -6.75
CA LYS A 562 -4.69 -31.95 -7.97
C LYS A 562 -3.77 -31.51 -9.11
N GLN A 563 -3.27 -30.27 -9.10
CA GLN A 563 -2.40 -29.76 -10.16
C GLN A 563 -0.96 -30.28 -10.08
N TYR A 564 -0.53 -30.76 -8.91
CA TYR A 564 0.84 -31.23 -8.73
C TYR A 564 1.17 -32.41 -9.65
N THR A 565 2.27 -32.29 -10.39
CA THR A 565 2.74 -33.29 -11.36
C THR A 565 3.14 -34.60 -10.68
N PRO A 566 3.34 -35.70 -11.43
CA PRO A 566 4.17 -36.81 -10.96
C PRO A 566 5.58 -36.31 -10.57
N PRO A 567 6.34 -37.08 -9.77
CA PRO A 567 7.73 -36.80 -9.45
C PRO A 567 8.53 -36.48 -10.69
N ASP A 568 9.02 -35.26 -10.77
CA ASP A 568 9.86 -34.80 -11.86
C ASP A 568 11.30 -35.22 -11.56
N PRO A 569 12.00 -35.92 -12.48
CA PRO A 569 13.40 -36.29 -12.29
C PRO A 569 14.34 -35.07 -12.29
N ARG A 570 13.89 -33.92 -12.78
CA ARG A 570 14.67 -32.68 -12.80
C ARG A 570 14.66 -32.04 -11.41
N PRO A 571 15.71 -31.29 -11.05
CA PRO A 571 15.73 -30.56 -9.78
C PRO A 571 14.65 -29.48 -9.75
N ALA A 572 13.96 -29.36 -8.62
CA ALA A 572 13.16 -28.22 -8.22
C ALA A 572 14.04 -26.95 -8.12
N GLU A 573 13.42 -25.78 -7.94
CA GLU A 573 14.14 -24.50 -7.75
C GLU A 573 15.14 -24.54 -6.58
N ASP A 574 14.84 -25.29 -5.53
CA ASP A 574 15.74 -25.50 -4.38
C ASP A 574 16.68 -26.70 -4.51
N GLY A 575 16.77 -27.31 -5.70
CA GLY A 575 17.65 -28.43 -6.00
C GLY A 575 17.09 -29.81 -5.63
N THR A 576 15.92 -29.91 -4.99
CA THR A 576 15.35 -31.22 -4.64
C THR A 576 14.91 -31.99 -5.89
N VAL A 577 15.27 -33.26 -5.99
CA VAL A 577 14.99 -34.12 -7.15
C VAL A 577 13.90 -35.15 -6.85
N ASN A 578 13.26 -35.69 -7.89
CA ASN A 578 12.24 -36.74 -7.79
C ASN A 578 11.06 -36.34 -6.89
N VAL A 579 10.58 -35.10 -7.04
CA VAL A 579 9.44 -34.54 -6.28
C VAL A 579 8.35 -34.05 -7.21
N SER A 580 7.11 -34.05 -6.73
CA SER A 580 6.00 -33.41 -7.42
C SER A 580 6.18 -31.89 -7.47
N LEU A 581 5.90 -31.28 -8.63
CA LEU A 581 6.08 -29.85 -8.89
C LEU A 581 4.76 -29.21 -9.34
N LEU A 582 4.69 -27.89 -9.25
CA LEU A 582 3.62 -27.12 -9.88
C LEU A 582 3.85 -27.07 -11.40
N PRO A 583 2.79 -27.23 -12.21
CA PRO A 583 2.93 -27.15 -13.65
C PRO A 583 3.12 -25.69 -14.07
N PRO A 584 3.92 -25.40 -15.12
CA PRO A 584 4.16 -24.05 -15.63
C PRO A 584 2.96 -23.53 -16.45
N VAL A 585 1.82 -23.39 -15.79
CA VAL A 585 0.55 -22.97 -16.40
C VAL A 585 0.21 -21.53 -16.01
N GLY A 586 -0.25 -20.75 -17.00
CA GLY A 586 -0.59 -19.35 -16.82
C GLY A 586 0.67 -18.49 -16.65
N ARG A 587 0.69 -17.62 -15.64
CA ARG A 587 1.85 -16.79 -15.27
C ARG A 587 2.70 -17.47 -14.18
N GLY A 588 2.88 -18.79 -14.31
CA GLY A 588 3.67 -19.61 -13.39
C GLY A 588 4.99 -20.07 -14.00
N GLY A 589 6.07 -19.98 -13.22
CA GLY A 589 7.34 -20.59 -13.57
C GLY A 589 7.28 -22.12 -13.54
N ALA A 590 8.24 -22.78 -14.19
CA ALA A 590 8.43 -24.22 -14.04
C ALA A 590 9.19 -24.53 -12.74
N ARG A 591 9.00 -25.74 -12.20
CA ARG A 591 9.77 -26.30 -11.07
C ARG A 591 9.51 -25.69 -9.69
N GLY A 592 8.49 -24.84 -9.56
CA GLY A 592 8.01 -24.36 -8.29
C GLY A 592 7.33 -25.47 -7.46
N ARG A 593 7.42 -25.35 -6.14
CA ARG A 593 6.70 -26.19 -5.16
C ARG A 593 6.47 -25.36 -3.90
N ASN A 594 5.42 -25.64 -3.13
CA ASN A 594 5.14 -24.89 -1.91
C ASN A 594 4.49 -25.72 -0.79
N GLY A 595 4.56 -25.19 0.43
CA GLY A 595 4.10 -25.84 1.66
C GLY A 595 2.60 -25.77 1.91
N LEU A 596 1.81 -25.18 1.00
CA LEU A 596 0.38 -24.97 1.20
C LEU A 596 -0.40 -26.28 1.48
N PRO A 597 -0.16 -27.42 0.79
CA PRO A 597 -0.86 -28.66 1.13
C PRO A 597 -0.57 -29.13 2.57
N GLY A 598 0.66 -28.93 3.08
CA GLY A 598 1.00 -29.26 4.47
C GLY A 598 0.30 -28.34 5.47
N LEU A 599 0.13 -27.06 5.12
CA LEU A 599 -0.62 -26.09 5.93
C LEU A 599 -2.06 -26.56 6.11
N VAL A 600 -2.70 -26.91 4.98
CA VAL A 600 -4.09 -27.38 4.96
C VAL A 600 -4.21 -28.68 5.73
N ALA A 601 -3.29 -29.64 5.54
CA ALA A 601 -3.28 -30.90 6.26
C ALA A 601 -3.31 -30.69 7.78
N ARG A 602 -2.41 -29.84 8.30
CA ARG A 602 -2.41 -29.53 9.74
C ARG A 602 -3.69 -28.82 10.18
N ALA A 603 -4.18 -27.87 9.39
CA ALA A 603 -5.33 -27.04 9.76
C ALA A 603 -6.64 -27.84 9.89
N THR A 604 -6.78 -28.93 9.12
CA THR A 604 -7.97 -29.80 9.08
C THR A 604 -7.78 -31.15 9.78
N ALA A 605 -6.62 -31.41 10.40
CA ALA A 605 -6.30 -32.71 10.99
C ALA A 605 -7.31 -33.19 12.05
N GLY A 606 -7.88 -32.26 12.83
CA GLY A 606 -8.86 -32.57 13.87
C GLY A 606 -10.30 -32.68 13.37
N SER A 607 -10.66 -31.90 12.35
CA SER A 607 -12.03 -31.76 11.85
C SER A 607 -12.34 -32.68 10.68
N ASP A 608 -11.37 -32.96 9.81
CA ASP A 608 -11.50 -33.80 8.63
C ASP A 608 -10.20 -34.60 8.37
N PRO A 609 -9.99 -35.70 9.14
CA PRO A 609 -8.76 -36.49 9.05
C PRO A 609 -8.51 -37.09 7.66
N ALA A 610 -9.56 -37.39 6.91
CA ALA A 610 -9.44 -37.95 5.56
C ALA A 610 -8.93 -36.90 4.57
N PHE A 611 -9.49 -35.69 4.61
CA PHE A 611 -9.01 -34.57 3.80
C PHE A 611 -7.59 -34.15 4.21
N SER A 612 -7.30 -34.11 5.51
CA SER A 612 -5.96 -33.90 6.03
C SER A 612 -4.96 -34.91 5.46
N ALA A 613 -5.30 -36.21 5.49
CA ALA A 613 -4.41 -37.26 5.01
C ALA A 613 -4.10 -37.16 3.50
N MET A 614 -5.07 -36.73 2.71
CA MET A 614 -4.87 -36.43 1.29
C MET A 614 -3.91 -35.26 1.07
N GLN A 615 -4.12 -34.14 1.77
CA GLN A 615 -3.28 -32.95 1.62
C GLN A 615 -1.85 -33.21 2.10
N GLN A 616 -1.72 -34.00 3.18
CA GLN A 616 -0.45 -34.46 3.71
C GLN A 616 0.30 -35.30 2.67
N TRP A 617 -0.39 -36.25 2.01
CA TRP A 617 0.21 -37.07 0.96
C TRP A 617 0.79 -36.21 -0.17
N VAL A 618 0.06 -35.18 -0.61
CA VAL A 618 0.56 -34.25 -1.64
C VAL A 618 1.78 -33.50 -1.15
N TRP A 619 1.76 -32.94 0.06
CA TRP A 619 2.90 -32.20 0.62
C TRP A 619 4.17 -33.05 0.75
N LEU A 620 4.03 -34.29 1.26
CA LEU A 620 5.14 -35.24 1.37
C LEU A 620 5.73 -35.56 0.00
N ARG A 621 4.87 -35.78 -1.00
CA ARG A 621 5.27 -36.08 -2.39
C ARG A 621 5.99 -34.92 -3.08
N CYS A 622 5.64 -33.69 -2.71
CA CYS A 622 6.36 -32.50 -3.15
C CYS A 622 7.73 -32.35 -2.45
N GLY A 623 8.12 -33.28 -1.57
CA GLY A 623 9.38 -33.25 -0.84
C GLY A 623 9.36 -32.31 0.37
N ARG A 624 8.19 -32.09 0.98
CA ARG A 624 8.01 -31.30 2.21
C ARG A 624 8.54 -29.86 2.17
N PRO A 625 8.26 -29.07 1.10
CA PRO A 625 8.66 -27.68 1.08
C PRO A 625 8.03 -26.94 2.26
N ARG A 626 8.84 -26.13 2.96
CA ARG A 626 8.36 -25.27 4.06
C ARG A 626 7.89 -23.91 3.55
N LEU A 627 8.41 -23.45 2.41
CA LEU A 627 8.03 -22.17 1.82
C LEU A 627 6.56 -22.18 1.39
N ILE A 628 5.76 -21.34 2.03
CA ILE A 628 4.44 -20.91 1.54
C ILE A 628 4.68 -19.64 0.70
N PRO A 629 4.02 -19.43 -0.46
CA PRO A 629 4.28 -18.25 -1.31
C PRO A 629 4.20 -16.95 -0.51
N ASP A 630 5.15 -16.04 -0.69
CA ASP A 630 5.29 -14.80 0.10
C ASP A 630 5.35 -14.99 1.63
N ARG A 631 5.64 -16.20 2.13
CA ARG A 631 5.92 -16.49 3.56
C ARG A 631 4.79 -16.09 4.50
N ARG A 632 3.60 -16.55 4.17
CA ARG A 632 2.37 -16.05 4.78
C ARG A 632 2.19 -16.44 6.25
N LEU A 633 3.02 -17.31 6.81
CA LEU A 633 3.11 -17.51 8.26
C LEU A 633 4.34 -16.86 8.92
N GLY A 634 5.24 -16.22 8.17
CA GLY A 634 6.37 -15.46 8.74
C GLY A 634 7.36 -16.29 9.55
N GLY A 635 7.74 -17.47 9.06
CA GLY A 635 8.67 -18.40 9.72
C GLY A 635 8.00 -19.46 10.60
N TRP A 636 6.70 -19.35 10.87
CA TRP A 636 5.94 -20.35 11.61
C TRP A 636 5.76 -21.67 10.84
N GLU A 637 6.04 -21.69 9.53
CA GLU A 637 6.03 -22.89 8.69
C GLU A 637 6.95 -24.01 9.24
N HIS A 638 8.00 -23.63 9.99
CA HIS A 638 8.95 -24.55 10.60
C HIS A 638 8.36 -25.39 11.75
N VAL A 639 7.33 -24.88 12.44
CA VAL A 639 6.70 -25.55 13.59
C VAL A 639 5.23 -25.91 13.35
N TYR A 640 4.55 -25.21 12.44
CA TYR A 640 3.15 -25.48 12.12
C TYR A 640 2.98 -26.71 11.21
N LEU A 641 3.81 -26.84 10.16
CA LEU A 641 3.72 -27.97 9.23
C LEU A 641 4.26 -29.24 9.93
N ASP A 642 3.44 -30.28 10.00
CA ASP A 642 3.71 -31.50 10.78
C ASP A 642 3.80 -32.73 9.86
N ASP A 643 5.01 -33.26 9.66
CA ASP A 643 5.24 -34.45 8.83
C ASP A 643 4.91 -35.78 9.51
N THR A 644 4.46 -35.73 10.76
CA THR A 644 3.99 -36.90 11.51
C THR A 644 2.49 -37.18 11.30
N LEU A 645 1.76 -36.29 10.64
CA LEU A 645 0.35 -36.52 10.31
C LEU A 645 0.19 -37.70 9.35
N PRO A 646 -0.91 -38.48 9.47
CA PRO A 646 -1.20 -39.56 8.53
C PRO A 646 -1.26 -39.04 7.09
N ALA A 647 -0.75 -39.82 6.14
CA ALA A 647 -0.82 -39.52 4.71
C ALA A 647 -1.57 -40.63 3.98
N GLY A 648 -2.47 -40.26 3.07
CA GLY A 648 -3.29 -41.19 2.29
C GLY A 648 -3.27 -40.84 0.81
N ASN A 649 -2.95 -41.82 -0.04
CA ASN A 649 -3.03 -41.64 -1.50
C ASN A 649 -4.49 -41.37 -1.89
N PRO A 650 -4.80 -40.24 -2.56
CA PRO A 650 -6.18 -39.87 -2.83
C PRO A 650 -6.83 -40.60 -4.00
N GLY A 651 -6.09 -41.39 -4.78
CA GLY A 651 -6.66 -42.21 -5.84
C GLY A 651 -7.29 -41.41 -7.00
N TRP A 652 -6.88 -40.14 -7.20
CA TRP A 652 -7.41 -39.30 -8.28
C TRP A 652 -7.11 -39.88 -9.67
N THR A 653 -8.13 -39.83 -10.54
CA THR A 653 -8.05 -40.32 -11.92
C THR A 653 -8.38 -39.21 -12.90
N PHE A 654 -9.65 -38.87 -13.08
CA PHE A 654 -10.10 -37.84 -14.00
C PHE A 654 -10.89 -36.77 -13.26
N ASP A 655 -10.56 -35.52 -13.51
CA ASP A 655 -11.29 -34.38 -12.99
C ASP A 655 -11.51 -33.32 -14.08
N LEU A 656 -12.76 -32.88 -14.21
CA LEU A 656 -13.15 -31.76 -15.04
C LEU A 656 -13.30 -30.50 -14.17
N PHE A 657 -12.69 -29.42 -14.62
CA PHE A 657 -12.73 -28.10 -14.01
C PHE A 657 -13.36 -27.13 -15.02
N PRO A 658 -14.71 -26.95 -15.00
CA PRO A 658 -15.44 -26.19 -16.00
C PRO A 658 -14.86 -24.83 -16.40
N ARG A 659 -14.14 -24.15 -15.50
CA ARG A 659 -13.52 -22.84 -15.78
C ARG A 659 -12.06 -22.90 -16.28
N THR A 660 -11.35 -24.01 -16.08
CA THR A 660 -9.89 -24.07 -16.33
C THR A 660 -9.43 -25.25 -17.16
N GLY A 661 -10.28 -26.26 -17.40
CA GLY A 661 -9.98 -27.41 -18.26
C GLY A 661 -10.13 -28.76 -17.54
N ALA A 662 -9.23 -29.71 -17.75
CA ALA A 662 -9.31 -31.05 -17.18
C ALA A 662 -7.93 -31.59 -16.79
N ILE A 663 -7.89 -32.38 -15.72
CA ILE A 663 -6.71 -33.16 -15.33
C ILE A 663 -7.03 -34.64 -15.53
N LEU A 664 -6.19 -35.29 -16.33
CA LEU A 664 -6.21 -36.74 -16.54
C LEU A 664 -5.02 -37.34 -15.83
N ARG A 665 -5.29 -38.36 -15.01
CA ARG A 665 -4.30 -39.07 -14.21
C ARG A 665 -4.59 -40.56 -14.20
N HIS A 666 -3.53 -41.35 -14.29
CA HIS A 666 -3.62 -42.80 -14.15
C HIS A 666 -2.47 -43.29 -13.28
N GLY A 667 -2.72 -44.28 -12.43
CA GLY A 667 -1.68 -44.89 -11.59
C GLY A 667 -1.09 -43.93 -10.55
N ILE A 668 -1.89 -43.06 -9.93
CA ILE A 668 -1.40 -42.08 -8.96
C ILE A 668 -0.61 -42.75 -7.82
N GLY A 669 0.59 -42.25 -7.54
CA GLY A 669 1.51 -42.79 -6.54
C GLY A 669 2.27 -44.05 -6.98
N THR A 670 2.20 -44.43 -8.25
CA THR A 670 2.97 -45.56 -8.81
C THR A 670 4.13 -45.07 -9.70
N PRO A 671 5.12 -45.93 -10.00
CA PRO A 671 6.16 -45.62 -11.00
C PRO A 671 5.63 -45.40 -12.43
N HIS A 672 4.38 -45.78 -12.69
CA HIS A 672 3.72 -45.66 -13.99
C HIS A 672 2.63 -44.57 -13.97
N GLU A 673 2.81 -43.53 -13.15
CA GLU A 673 1.86 -42.42 -13.12
C GLU A 673 1.89 -41.61 -14.41
N TRP A 674 0.73 -41.47 -15.03
CA TRP A 674 0.52 -40.59 -16.18
C TRP A 674 -0.24 -39.35 -15.72
N TYR A 675 0.12 -38.19 -16.26
CA TYR A 675 -0.51 -36.92 -15.96
C TYR A 675 -0.61 -36.06 -17.22
N ALA A 676 -1.80 -35.53 -17.48
CA ALA A 676 -2.03 -34.52 -18.49
C ALA A 676 -2.93 -33.43 -17.91
N TYR A 677 -2.52 -32.17 -18.09
CA TYR A 677 -3.35 -31.01 -17.80
C TYR A 677 -3.76 -30.37 -19.12
N LEU A 678 -5.04 -30.51 -19.47
CA LEU A 678 -5.67 -29.84 -20.61
C LEU A 678 -6.27 -28.53 -20.11
N LEU A 679 -5.94 -27.41 -20.77
CA LEU A 679 -6.46 -26.09 -20.44
C LEU A 679 -7.54 -25.70 -21.45
N ALA A 680 -8.58 -25.03 -20.96
CA ALA A 680 -9.73 -24.59 -21.76
C ALA A 680 -9.49 -23.23 -22.43
#